data_AF-A0A521W8D5-F1
#
_entry.id   AF-A0A521W8D5-F1
#
_cell.length_a   1.000
_cell.length_b   1.000
_cell.length_c   1.000
_cell.angle_alpha   90.00
_cell.angle_beta   90.00
_cell.angle_gamma   90.00
#
_symmetry.space_group_name_H-M   'P 1'
#
loop_
_entity.id
_entity.type
_entity.pdbx_description
1 polymer ?
#
loop_
_entity_poly.entity_id
_entity_poly.type
_entity_poly.pdbx_seq_one_letter_code
_entity_poly.pdbx_strand_id
1 'polypeptide(L)'
;MGTSEDVRAKANEDYNKRSNDPVGVVPGQTTFVFATPRRWPGKEAWAAEKRAENKWKQVIALDAENLAQWIESAPGVAAWLGPLVGSVPTDARALESFCEAYRTATKPPLDLSGLLVARDAERGRLLELLQGPPRVIEISATTADEAAAFVGACIQSLPEHERDALWGRAVWLESNAGLRAIAVSARPLIVVSAGEPPGSAGHHYVRALSSRGSDPVNAIELGPQPVSALVDFLAAQGLDRNDAYSRSQEAGGCIERVRRTLFAVAPPPPDWAAPAAGVAVSAAILVGEWDEASEADKAVASAIAGVDYEQFVRAITPFQSGPSPLVSRAGSVWKVYARATAWRHLEPALTTRQLEAFLQCARDVLLEKDPRFDLAPDERWMANLHGKRRGHSVHLRRGLASGLLHAAALGRDDSPCYSGRRAQNWVDGACYRLFQGRTEPDFWRRIRDELRELAEASPEQFLTALVADLAQAQPQVLDLFQEEGEHGGCLHSDLLWALEVVAWAPQFLGRAALALAALAERDPGGRWSNRPSASLAELLLPVQPQSITTAAERRTLFRLITDRFPNAGWNLGKALMPNQTTIITPSARPALRSWAPEKERQPVLLSDYWAEIQDISERLLELAGSDPTRWHFLLRSLNSFMPPLKERVLRSAEDLVGRIAEKERQTFREELRKLLHHHNQFSGKENVAWVYPKDVLDRLEALYRSLEPADPIARLGWLFSFHVERPTDVAMDWKEEQAKINAAQAEAAEILAQLILIDLTNALPRFENHRMLGYWLGRSSRASVIGQDVLRRCANSANVAERDLARGFSSARHETDPAAFVKRWCTKQSKDFLSEQGAATVFEALPATPEIWDAVEAAGPQCRDSYWKDVYIHLFGEPRNAERAARNLLSVGRALAAIDLLAANVKSEWLATDGDVRLAVEALKAGVAEANTNPAHGQRVAYDIAQLIKRLAECKRLELSELMNLEWIYFGVLQHQAQHDLVIYEHLISEPELLLQLVSLIYIPEGESKEGRSEPSQAERDAANQAWSILHDWKPFKSTPIERMPNPDQLHATVDRIRALAVQRRHVGIVDDHLGKALASSPVGVDGIWPHESVRVVLEQFASEALADGFVVGKRNLRGITSRSPGDGGQQERGLAAQFEAWQRALAVMSPRTSASLGRLADDYRSDANREDVDVRKR
;
A
#
# COMPACT_ATOMS: atom_id res chain seq x y z
N MET A 1 -5.01 -52.16 -44.78
CA MET A 1 -6.11 -52.26 -45.75
C MET A 1 -5.51 -52.13 -47.15
N GLY A 2 -5.83 -53.03 -48.07
CA GLY A 2 -5.32 -53.01 -49.45
C GLY A 2 -6.31 -52.35 -50.41
N THR A 3 -5.88 -51.29 -51.10
CA THR A 3 -6.70 -50.48 -52.04
C THR A 3 -6.49 -50.85 -53.52
N SER A 4 -5.57 -51.79 -53.78
CA SER A 4 -5.25 -52.33 -55.11
C SER A 4 -6.49 -52.78 -55.90
N GLU A 5 -6.43 -52.64 -57.22
CA GLU A 5 -7.44 -53.20 -58.13
C GLU A 5 -7.32 -54.73 -58.21
N ASP A 6 -6.09 -55.27 -58.29
CA ASP A 6 -5.87 -56.69 -58.00
C ASP A 6 -5.78 -56.89 -56.48
N VAL A 7 -6.92 -57.28 -55.92
CA VAL A 7 -7.08 -57.60 -54.50
C VAL A 7 -6.29 -58.84 -54.10
N ARG A 8 -6.24 -59.89 -54.94
CA ARG A 8 -5.62 -61.18 -54.58
C ARG A 8 -4.09 -61.09 -54.59
N ALA A 9 -3.51 -60.41 -55.58
CA ALA A 9 -2.08 -60.12 -55.59
C ALA A 9 -1.68 -59.34 -54.34
N LYS A 10 -2.44 -58.30 -53.97
CA LYS A 10 -2.15 -57.50 -52.78
C LYS A 10 -2.35 -58.27 -51.46
N ALA A 11 -3.39 -59.08 -51.36
CA ALA A 11 -3.62 -59.94 -50.19
C ALA A 11 -2.49 -60.96 -50.01
N ASN A 12 -2.01 -61.56 -51.10
CA ASN A 12 -0.84 -62.46 -51.08
C ASN A 12 0.46 -61.73 -50.70
N GLU A 13 0.71 -60.54 -51.25
CA GLU A 13 1.88 -59.73 -50.92
C GLU A 13 1.92 -59.39 -49.42
N ASP A 14 0.82 -58.85 -48.88
CA ASP A 14 0.72 -58.46 -47.48
C ASP A 14 0.75 -59.67 -46.52
N TYR A 15 0.10 -60.78 -46.88
CA TYR A 15 0.16 -62.04 -46.12
C TYR A 15 1.57 -62.63 -46.09
N ASN A 16 2.26 -62.71 -47.24
CA ASN A 16 3.62 -63.20 -47.32
C ASN A 16 4.59 -62.29 -46.55
N LYS A 17 4.45 -60.97 -46.70
CA LYS A 17 5.26 -59.98 -45.98
C LYS A 17 5.14 -60.15 -44.47
N ARG A 18 3.91 -60.27 -43.93
CA ARG A 18 3.69 -60.47 -42.50
C ARG A 18 4.02 -61.88 -42.00
N SER A 19 3.92 -62.89 -42.85
CA SER A 19 4.33 -64.25 -42.49
C SER A 19 5.85 -64.41 -42.41
N ASN A 20 6.59 -63.63 -43.20
CA ASN A 20 8.05 -63.59 -43.18
C ASN A 20 8.61 -62.64 -42.11
N ASP A 21 7.91 -61.53 -41.85
CA ASP A 21 8.19 -60.58 -40.76
C ASP A 21 6.88 -60.24 -40.00
N PRO A 22 6.60 -60.94 -38.88
CA PRO A 22 5.42 -60.70 -38.06
C PRO A 22 5.41 -59.35 -37.32
N VAL A 23 6.53 -58.63 -37.22
CA VAL A 23 6.65 -57.37 -36.46
C VAL A 23 6.11 -57.50 -35.02
N GLY A 24 6.68 -58.46 -34.26
CA GLY A 24 6.46 -58.58 -32.82
C GLY A 24 5.22 -59.36 -32.36
N VAL A 25 4.30 -59.75 -33.24
CA VAL A 25 3.19 -60.66 -32.89
C VAL A 25 3.59 -62.13 -33.03
N VAL A 26 2.89 -63.04 -32.34
CA VAL A 26 3.09 -64.49 -32.45
C VAL A 26 2.05 -65.08 -33.42
N PRO A 27 2.41 -65.44 -34.67
CA PRO A 27 1.43 -65.78 -35.70
C PRO A 27 0.47 -66.91 -35.30
N GLY A 28 0.96 -67.96 -34.64
CA GLY A 28 0.15 -69.07 -34.14
C GLY A 28 -0.89 -68.71 -33.04
N GLN A 29 -0.84 -67.50 -32.49
CA GLN A 29 -1.82 -66.97 -31.54
C GLN A 29 -2.63 -65.77 -32.08
N THR A 30 -2.23 -65.20 -33.23
CA THR A 30 -2.80 -63.98 -33.82
C THR A 30 -3.61 -64.30 -35.08
N THR A 31 -4.73 -63.60 -35.26
CA THR A 31 -5.54 -63.68 -36.48
C THR A 31 -5.04 -62.67 -37.52
N PHE A 32 -4.66 -63.13 -38.70
CA PHE A 32 -4.37 -62.24 -39.83
C PHE A 32 -5.68 -61.78 -40.48
N VAL A 33 -5.92 -60.46 -40.53
CA VAL A 33 -7.10 -59.87 -41.17
C VAL A 33 -6.66 -59.02 -42.37
N PHE A 34 -7.01 -59.45 -43.58
CA PHE A 34 -6.89 -58.60 -44.77
C PHE A 34 -8.20 -57.85 -44.99
N ALA A 35 -8.15 -56.52 -45.04
CA ALA A 35 -9.31 -55.69 -45.36
C ALA A 35 -9.10 -54.95 -46.69
N THR A 36 -10.14 -54.87 -47.53
CA THR A 36 -10.15 -54.11 -48.79
C THR A 36 -11.47 -53.37 -48.99
N PRO A 37 -11.48 -52.14 -49.55
CA PRO A 37 -12.71 -51.43 -49.93
C PRO A 37 -13.24 -51.85 -51.31
N ARG A 38 -12.67 -52.87 -51.96
CA ARG A 38 -13.18 -53.48 -53.20
C ARG A 38 -14.08 -54.67 -52.85
N ARG A 39 -15.07 -55.00 -53.69
CA ARG A 39 -15.80 -56.28 -53.58
C ARG A 39 -14.85 -57.42 -53.94
N TRP A 40 -14.84 -58.50 -53.17
CA TRP A 40 -13.95 -59.63 -53.43
C TRP A 40 -14.68 -60.97 -53.28
N PRO A 41 -15.37 -61.45 -54.33
CA PRO A 41 -16.10 -62.72 -54.29
C PRO A 41 -15.24 -63.94 -53.91
N GLY A 42 -13.94 -63.89 -54.22
CA GLY A 42 -12.97 -64.95 -53.89
C GLY A 42 -12.40 -64.91 -52.46
N LYS A 43 -12.83 -63.98 -51.59
CA LYS A 43 -12.22 -63.73 -50.27
C LYS A 43 -12.20 -64.96 -49.37
N GLU A 44 -13.30 -65.71 -49.32
CA GLU A 44 -13.41 -66.89 -48.45
C GLU A 44 -12.55 -68.06 -48.94
N ALA A 45 -12.51 -68.27 -50.26
CA ALA A 45 -11.63 -69.28 -50.87
C ALA A 45 -10.15 -68.95 -50.62
N TRP A 46 -9.76 -67.68 -50.73
CA TRP A 46 -8.41 -67.23 -50.40
C TRP A 46 -8.11 -67.34 -48.90
N ALA A 47 -9.03 -66.94 -48.03
CA ALA A 47 -8.85 -67.04 -46.59
C ALA A 47 -8.74 -68.51 -46.15
N ALA A 48 -9.48 -69.43 -46.77
CA ALA A 48 -9.34 -70.87 -46.57
C ALA A 48 -7.98 -71.40 -47.08
N GLU A 49 -7.55 -71.01 -48.29
CA GLU A 49 -6.24 -71.33 -48.86
C GLU A 49 -5.11 -70.94 -47.88
N LYS A 50 -5.13 -69.70 -47.38
CA LYS A 50 -4.11 -69.18 -46.47
C LYS A 50 -4.21 -69.65 -45.02
N ARG A 51 -5.40 -70.13 -44.61
CA ARG A 51 -5.59 -70.80 -43.31
C ARG A 51 -5.03 -72.23 -43.34
N ALA A 52 -5.12 -72.92 -44.48
CA ALA A 52 -4.53 -74.25 -44.67
C ALA A 52 -2.99 -74.26 -44.62
N GLU A 53 -2.33 -73.12 -44.86
CA GLU A 53 -0.88 -72.97 -44.64
C GLU A 53 -0.47 -73.04 -43.15
N ASN A 54 -1.43 -72.96 -42.20
CA ASN A 54 -1.23 -73.05 -40.75
C ASN A 54 -0.18 -72.11 -40.12
N LYS A 55 0.21 -71.05 -40.85
CA LYS A 55 1.15 -70.02 -40.35
C LYS A 55 0.54 -69.08 -39.30
N TRP A 56 -0.77 -68.88 -39.34
CA TRP A 56 -1.51 -67.98 -38.45
C TRP A 56 -2.63 -68.72 -37.74
N LYS A 57 -2.99 -68.31 -36.51
CA LYS A 57 -4.13 -68.88 -35.74
C LYS A 57 -5.41 -68.94 -36.57
N GLN A 58 -5.66 -67.88 -37.33
CA GLN A 58 -6.77 -67.76 -38.25
C GLN A 58 -6.41 -66.73 -39.34
N VAL A 59 -6.99 -66.90 -40.52
CA VAL A 59 -6.96 -65.91 -41.60
C VAL A 59 -8.40 -65.48 -41.90
N ILE A 60 -8.65 -64.18 -41.97
CA ILE A 60 -9.94 -63.57 -42.30
C ILE A 60 -9.71 -62.55 -43.44
N ALA A 61 -10.64 -62.49 -44.38
CA ALA A 61 -10.66 -61.47 -45.41
C ALA A 61 -11.99 -60.69 -45.32
N LEU A 62 -11.89 -59.37 -45.22
CA LEU A 62 -13.01 -58.43 -45.20
C LEU A 62 -12.97 -57.61 -46.48
N ASP A 63 -14.10 -57.55 -47.18
CA ASP A 63 -14.23 -56.79 -48.43
C ASP A 63 -15.27 -55.66 -48.31
N ALA A 64 -15.54 -54.98 -49.43
CA ALA A 64 -16.53 -53.90 -49.48
C ALA A 64 -17.92 -54.28 -48.93
N GLU A 65 -18.36 -55.54 -49.08
CA GLU A 65 -19.67 -55.99 -48.60
C GLU A 65 -19.64 -56.21 -47.09
N ASN A 66 -18.55 -56.77 -46.55
CA ASN A 66 -18.38 -56.86 -45.10
C ASN A 66 -18.26 -55.48 -44.43
N LEU A 67 -17.55 -54.54 -45.08
CA LEU A 67 -17.39 -53.18 -44.58
C LEU A 67 -18.72 -52.41 -44.66
N ALA A 68 -19.47 -52.52 -45.75
CA ALA A 68 -20.81 -51.94 -45.86
C ALA A 68 -21.77 -52.49 -44.80
N GLN A 69 -21.83 -53.82 -44.64
CA GLN A 69 -22.64 -54.46 -43.60
C GLN A 69 -22.21 -54.02 -42.19
N TRP A 70 -20.91 -53.86 -41.94
CA TRP A 70 -20.42 -53.34 -40.65
C TRP A 70 -20.87 -51.89 -40.41
N ILE A 71 -20.79 -51.02 -41.42
CA ILE A 71 -21.25 -49.62 -41.35
C ILE A 71 -22.77 -49.55 -41.11
N GLU A 72 -23.58 -50.32 -41.85
CA GLU A 72 -25.03 -50.46 -41.60
C GLU A 72 -25.32 -50.92 -40.16
N SER A 73 -24.44 -51.74 -39.60
CA SER A 73 -24.56 -52.30 -38.25
C SER A 73 -24.10 -51.34 -37.13
N ALA A 74 -23.34 -50.29 -37.45
CA ALA A 74 -22.73 -49.35 -36.51
C ALA A 74 -23.06 -47.90 -36.87
N PRO A 75 -24.28 -47.40 -36.56
CA PRO A 75 -24.74 -46.10 -37.05
C PRO A 75 -23.93 -44.89 -36.56
N GLY A 76 -23.19 -44.99 -35.45
CA GLY A 76 -22.21 -43.97 -35.06
C GLY A 76 -21.04 -43.88 -36.05
N VAL A 77 -20.50 -45.02 -36.48
CA VAL A 77 -19.47 -45.11 -37.53
C VAL A 77 -20.02 -44.67 -38.88
N ALA A 78 -21.28 -45.01 -39.20
CA ALA A 78 -21.96 -44.50 -40.38
C ALA A 78 -22.12 -42.97 -40.36
N ALA A 79 -22.49 -42.38 -39.23
CA ALA A 79 -22.63 -40.92 -39.08
C ALA A 79 -21.29 -40.17 -39.10
N TRP A 80 -20.18 -40.82 -38.73
CA TRP A 80 -18.82 -40.31 -38.89
C TRP A 80 -18.33 -40.37 -40.34
N LEU A 81 -18.50 -41.52 -41.01
CA LEU A 81 -18.07 -41.73 -42.39
C LEU A 81 -18.98 -41.02 -43.41
N GLY A 82 -20.26 -40.88 -43.07
CA GLY A 82 -21.34 -40.37 -43.93
C GLY A 82 -21.05 -39.04 -44.63
N PRO A 83 -20.56 -38.01 -43.92
CA PRO A 83 -20.15 -36.74 -44.52
C PRO A 83 -18.98 -36.85 -45.52
N LEU A 84 -18.12 -37.87 -45.37
CA LEU A 84 -16.98 -38.13 -46.27
C LEU A 84 -17.39 -38.88 -47.54
N VAL A 85 -18.54 -39.58 -47.54
CA VAL A 85 -19.01 -40.43 -48.65
C VAL A 85 -20.40 -40.05 -49.21
N GLY A 86 -21.08 -39.08 -48.60
CA GLY A 86 -22.33 -38.48 -49.09
C GLY A 86 -23.61 -39.29 -48.87
N SER A 87 -23.72 -40.09 -47.79
CA SER A 87 -24.79 -41.12 -47.65
C SER A 87 -25.59 -41.10 -46.33
N VAL A 88 -25.61 -39.98 -45.58
CA VAL A 88 -26.29 -39.84 -44.28
C VAL A 88 -27.12 -38.54 -44.26
N PRO A 89 -28.25 -38.46 -43.51
CA PRO A 89 -28.97 -37.21 -43.31
C PRO A 89 -28.03 -36.06 -42.89
N THR A 90 -28.17 -34.90 -43.53
CA THR A 90 -27.26 -33.74 -43.35
C THR A 90 -27.25 -33.18 -41.92
N ASP A 91 -28.26 -33.53 -41.11
CA ASP A 91 -28.49 -33.10 -39.74
C ASP A 91 -28.12 -34.14 -38.68
N ALA A 92 -27.46 -35.24 -39.08
CA ALA A 92 -26.97 -36.30 -38.19
C ALA A 92 -25.44 -36.39 -38.20
N ARG A 93 -24.83 -36.41 -37.01
CA ARG A 93 -23.38 -36.52 -36.81
C ARG A 93 -23.05 -37.56 -35.73
N ALA A 94 -21.88 -38.17 -35.81
CA ALA A 94 -21.37 -38.97 -34.69
C ALA A 94 -21.16 -38.07 -33.46
N LEU A 95 -21.56 -38.53 -32.27
CA LEU A 95 -21.40 -37.74 -31.04
C LEU A 95 -19.91 -37.47 -30.75
N GLU A 96 -19.02 -38.39 -31.09
CA GLU A 96 -17.57 -38.23 -30.98
C GLU A 96 -17.05 -37.03 -31.80
N SER A 97 -17.55 -36.87 -33.03
CA SER A 97 -17.18 -35.73 -33.91
C SER A 97 -17.74 -34.40 -33.39
N PHE A 98 -18.91 -34.41 -32.75
CA PHE A 98 -19.43 -33.25 -32.02
C PHE A 98 -18.52 -32.90 -30.84
N CYS A 99 -18.10 -33.89 -30.04
CA CYS A 99 -17.23 -33.68 -28.88
C CYS A 99 -15.83 -33.15 -29.27
N GLU A 100 -15.24 -33.62 -30.38
CA GLU A 100 -13.97 -33.09 -30.86
C GLU A 100 -14.09 -31.64 -31.36
N ALA A 101 -15.20 -31.28 -32.02
CA ALA A 101 -15.49 -29.89 -32.36
C ALA A 101 -15.71 -29.01 -31.10
N TYR A 102 -16.39 -29.55 -30.08
CA TYR A 102 -16.58 -28.87 -28.80
C TYR A 102 -15.25 -28.58 -28.09
N ARG A 103 -14.34 -29.56 -28.10
CA ARG A 103 -12.97 -29.52 -27.53
C ARG A 103 -12.08 -28.50 -28.25
N THR A 104 -12.06 -28.55 -29.58
CA THR A 104 -11.15 -27.75 -30.44
C THR A 104 -11.61 -26.32 -30.72
N ALA A 105 -12.83 -25.95 -30.34
CA ALA A 105 -13.32 -24.57 -30.42
C ALA A 105 -12.55 -23.56 -29.53
N THR A 106 -11.71 -24.04 -28.61
CA THR A 106 -10.98 -23.23 -27.62
C THR A 106 -9.46 -23.26 -27.83
N LYS A 107 -8.76 -22.26 -27.28
CA LYS A 107 -7.30 -22.18 -27.27
C LYS A 107 -6.80 -21.86 -25.84
N PRO A 108 -6.12 -22.81 -25.15
CA PRO A 108 -5.87 -24.20 -25.56
C PRO A 108 -7.18 -25.02 -25.71
N PRO A 109 -7.16 -26.13 -26.46
CA PRO A 109 -8.32 -27.03 -26.59
C PRO A 109 -8.74 -27.61 -25.22
N LEU A 110 -9.98 -27.39 -24.83
CA LEU A 110 -10.51 -27.73 -23.51
C LEU A 110 -10.83 -29.22 -23.38
N ASP A 111 -10.03 -29.97 -22.61
CA ASP A 111 -10.29 -31.39 -22.31
C ASP A 111 -11.72 -31.63 -21.75
N LEU A 112 -12.38 -32.66 -22.28
CA LEU A 112 -13.72 -33.09 -21.90
C LEU A 112 -13.80 -33.54 -20.43
N SER A 113 -12.67 -33.94 -19.83
CA SER A 113 -12.61 -34.27 -18.40
C SER A 113 -13.08 -33.11 -17.50
N GLY A 114 -12.94 -31.85 -17.95
CA GLY A 114 -13.45 -30.66 -17.26
C GLY A 114 -14.97 -30.66 -17.03
N LEU A 115 -15.74 -31.35 -17.87
CA LEU A 115 -17.20 -31.50 -17.72
C LEU A 115 -17.59 -32.47 -16.60
N LEU A 116 -16.65 -33.29 -16.12
CA LEU A 116 -16.84 -34.29 -15.06
C LEU A 116 -16.32 -33.84 -13.69
N VAL A 117 -15.56 -32.75 -13.63
CA VAL A 117 -14.96 -32.22 -12.39
C VAL A 117 -16.06 -31.97 -11.35
N ALA A 118 -15.98 -32.66 -10.21
CA ALA A 118 -16.98 -32.63 -9.12
C ALA A 118 -18.43 -32.99 -9.54
N ARG A 119 -18.60 -33.75 -10.64
CA ARG A 119 -19.89 -34.25 -11.16
C ARG A 119 -19.95 -35.79 -11.20
N ASP A 120 -19.31 -36.45 -10.23
CA ASP A 120 -19.20 -37.92 -10.16
C ASP A 120 -20.57 -38.61 -9.98
N ALA A 121 -21.51 -37.98 -9.29
CA ALA A 121 -22.86 -38.52 -9.07
C ALA A 121 -23.69 -38.50 -10.36
N GLU A 122 -23.64 -37.39 -11.09
CA GLU A 122 -24.28 -37.18 -12.39
C GLU A 122 -23.68 -38.12 -13.44
N ARG A 123 -22.34 -38.29 -13.45
CA ARG A 123 -21.64 -39.26 -14.30
C ARG A 123 -22.13 -40.68 -14.01
N GLY A 124 -22.11 -41.09 -12.74
CA GLY A 124 -22.56 -42.42 -12.32
C GLY A 124 -24.00 -42.69 -12.72
N ARG A 125 -24.89 -41.71 -12.50
CA ARG A 125 -26.31 -41.80 -12.85
C ARG A 125 -26.55 -41.90 -14.35
N LEU A 126 -25.83 -41.12 -15.17
CA LEU A 126 -25.97 -41.23 -16.63
C LEU A 126 -25.52 -42.61 -17.13
N LEU A 127 -24.39 -43.12 -16.65
CA LEU A 127 -23.87 -44.43 -17.04
C LEU A 127 -24.84 -45.57 -16.63
N GLU A 128 -25.41 -45.52 -15.43
CA GLU A 128 -26.46 -46.44 -14.98
C GLU A 128 -27.68 -46.42 -15.92
N LEU A 129 -28.17 -45.22 -16.30
CA LEU A 129 -29.32 -45.07 -17.18
C LEU A 129 -29.06 -45.53 -18.62
N LEU A 130 -27.81 -45.43 -19.11
CA LEU A 130 -27.38 -45.92 -20.42
C LEU A 130 -27.14 -47.43 -20.47
N GLN A 131 -26.88 -48.08 -19.33
CA GLN A 131 -26.77 -49.54 -19.21
C GLN A 131 -28.15 -50.23 -19.03
N GLY A 132 -29.17 -49.49 -18.61
CA GLY A 132 -30.55 -49.99 -18.46
C GLY A 132 -31.33 -50.12 -19.79
N PRO A 133 -32.64 -50.42 -19.74
CA PRO A 133 -33.49 -50.46 -20.93
C PRO A 133 -33.67 -49.06 -21.58
N PRO A 134 -33.89 -49.01 -22.91
CA PRO A 134 -34.15 -47.79 -23.69
C PRO A 134 -35.21 -46.87 -23.06
N ARG A 135 -34.88 -45.59 -22.91
CA ARG A 135 -35.69 -44.57 -22.23
C ARG A 135 -35.38 -43.16 -22.74
N VAL A 136 -36.21 -42.20 -22.38
CA VAL A 136 -35.86 -40.78 -22.47
C VAL A 136 -35.12 -40.37 -21.19
N ILE A 137 -34.03 -39.63 -21.34
CA ILE A 137 -33.20 -39.04 -20.28
C ILE A 137 -33.18 -37.54 -20.57
N GLU A 138 -33.49 -36.69 -19.59
CA GLU A 138 -33.37 -35.23 -19.75
C GLU A 138 -32.06 -34.77 -19.07
N ILE A 139 -31.22 -34.01 -19.76
CA ILE A 139 -30.02 -33.39 -19.17
C ILE A 139 -30.16 -31.88 -19.28
N SER A 140 -30.36 -31.22 -18.13
CA SER A 140 -30.43 -29.77 -18.02
C SER A 140 -29.04 -29.19 -17.75
N ALA A 141 -28.57 -28.28 -18.59
CA ALA A 141 -27.25 -27.66 -18.49
C ALA A 141 -27.30 -26.19 -18.92
N THR A 142 -26.14 -25.51 -18.98
CA THR A 142 -26.07 -24.09 -19.39
C THR A 142 -26.40 -23.90 -20.88
N THR A 143 -26.07 -24.91 -21.69
CA THR A 143 -26.38 -25.02 -23.11
C THR A 143 -26.71 -26.48 -23.45
N ALA A 144 -27.42 -26.70 -24.55
CA ALA A 144 -27.57 -28.04 -25.11
C ALA A 144 -26.22 -28.67 -25.48
N ASP A 145 -25.25 -27.85 -25.90
CA ASP A 145 -23.89 -28.28 -26.22
C ASP A 145 -23.14 -28.81 -24.97
N GLU A 146 -23.26 -28.16 -23.81
CA GLU A 146 -22.68 -28.64 -22.54
C GLU A 146 -23.27 -30.00 -22.17
N ALA A 147 -24.60 -30.14 -22.25
CA ALA A 147 -25.29 -31.40 -21.97
C ALA A 147 -24.85 -32.53 -22.92
N ALA A 148 -24.70 -32.24 -24.22
CA ALA A 148 -24.24 -33.21 -25.22
C ALA A 148 -22.77 -33.59 -25.03
N ALA A 149 -21.90 -32.61 -24.75
CA ALA A 149 -20.49 -32.84 -24.49
C ALA A 149 -20.29 -33.62 -23.17
N PHE A 150 -21.15 -33.42 -22.16
CA PHE A 150 -21.15 -34.19 -20.92
C PHE A 150 -21.45 -35.68 -21.17
N VAL A 151 -22.39 -36.02 -22.06
CA VAL A 151 -22.62 -37.43 -22.47
C VAL A 151 -21.35 -38.02 -23.07
N GLY A 152 -20.69 -37.28 -23.97
CA GLY A 152 -19.43 -37.70 -24.58
C GLY A 152 -18.30 -37.85 -23.57
N ALA A 153 -18.18 -36.93 -22.61
CA ALA A 153 -17.20 -37.02 -21.52
C ALA A 153 -17.42 -38.26 -20.65
N CYS A 154 -18.67 -38.57 -20.31
CA CYS A 154 -19.03 -39.79 -19.57
C CYS A 154 -18.63 -41.05 -20.34
N ILE A 155 -18.93 -41.15 -21.64
CA ILE A 155 -18.50 -42.28 -22.49
C ILE A 155 -16.97 -42.36 -22.55
N GLN A 156 -16.29 -41.23 -22.77
CA GLN A 156 -14.84 -41.16 -22.90
C GLN A 156 -14.10 -41.56 -21.61
N SER A 157 -14.73 -41.44 -20.44
CA SER A 157 -14.17 -41.84 -19.14
C SER A 157 -14.18 -43.35 -18.88
N LEU A 158 -14.81 -44.16 -19.74
CA LEU A 158 -14.91 -45.61 -19.59
C LEU A 158 -13.65 -46.36 -20.08
N PRO A 159 -13.43 -47.61 -19.63
CA PRO A 159 -12.46 -48.51 -20.24
C PRO A 159 -12.72 -48.73 -21.73
N GLU A 160 -11.65 -48.87 -22.50
CA GLU A 160 -11.65 -48.94 -23.98
C GLU A 160 -12.75 -49.82 -24.59
N HIS A 161 -12.92 -51.06 -24.11
CA HIS A 161 -13.93 -51.98 -24.64
C HIS A 161 -15.38 -51.51 -24.42
N GLU A 162 -15.67 -50.84 -23.29
CA GLU A 162 -17.01 -50.29 -23.01
C GLU A 162 -17.24 -48.97 -23.75
N ARG A 163 -16.24 -48.09 -23.75
CA ARG A 163 -16.20 -46.82 -24.46
C ARG A 163 -16.53 -46.99 -25.95
N ASP A 164 -15.80 -47.87 -26.63
CA ASP A 164 -15.91 -48.06 -28.09
C ASP A 164 -17.29 -48.66 -28.49
N ALA A 165 -17.86 -49.51 -27.62
CA ALA A 165 -19.19 -50.09 -27.81
C ALA A 165 -20.33 -49.04 -27.69
N LEU A 166 -20.16 -48.01 -26.86
CA LEU A 166 -21.09 -46.89 -26.76
C LEU A 166 -20.88 -45.88 -27.90
N TRP A 167 -19.63 -45.51 -28.22
CA TRP A 167 -19.32 -44.58 -29.33
C TRP A 167 -19.88 -45.05 -30.67
N GLY A 168 -19.75 -46.34 -31.00
CA GLY A 168 -20.30 -46.91 -32.25
C GLY A 168 -21.83 -46.82 -32.40
N ARG A 169 -22.55 -46.43 -31.34
CA ARG A 169 -24.01 -46.29 -31.26
C ARG A 169 -24.47 -44.88 -30.82
N ALA A 170 -23.56 -43.94 -30.64
CA ALA A 170 -23.85 -42.59 -30.14
C ALA A 170 -23.88 -41.55 -31.27
N VAL A 171 -25.00 -40.84 -31.40
CA VAL A 171 -25.26 -39.85 -32.46
C VAL A 171 -25.82 -38.55 -31.90
N TRP A 172 -25.39 -37.43 -32.47
CA TRP A 172 -25.94 -36.09 -32.24
C TRP A 172 -26.85 -35.71 -33.41
N LEU A 173 -28.02 -35.15 -33.09
CA LEU A 173 -29.03 -34.74 -34.07
C LEU A 173 -29.43 -33.27 -33.88
N GLU A 174 -29.29 -32.48 -34.95
CA GLU A 174 -29.57 -31.04 -34.95
C GLU A 174 -31.04 -30.72 -35.25
N SER A 175 -31.86 -31.69 -35.70
CA SER A 175 -33.25 -31.42 -36.10
C SER A 175 -34.28 -32.50 -35.74
N ASN A 176 -35.53 -32.07 -35.60
CA ASN A 176 -36.70 -32.94 -35.43
C ASN A 176 -36.99 -33.82 -36.66
N ALA A 177 -36.42 -33.52 -37.84
CA ALA A 177 -36.52 -34.39 -39.01
C ALA A 177 -35.56 -35.57 -38.88
N GLY A 178 -34.30 -35.33 -38.50
CA GLY A 178 -33.32 -36.36 -38.16
C GLY A 178 -33.80 -37.28 -37.03
N LEU A 179 -34.44 -36.74 -35.98
CA LEU A 179 -35.03 -37.53 -34.91
C LEU A 179 -36.06 -38.55 -35.42
N ARG A 180 -36.92 -38.15 -36.37
CA ARG A 180 -37.89 -39.05 -37.03
C ARG A 180 -37.22 -40.05 -37.97
N ALA A 181 -36.14 -39.67 -38.65
CA ALA A 181 -35.39 -40.56 -39.54
C ALA A 181 -34.66 -41.68 -38.75
N ILE A 182 -34.05 -41.35 -37.61
CA ILE A 182 -33.32 -42.33 -36.77
C ILE A 182 -34.26 -43.24 -35.96
N ALA A 183 -35.49 -42.80 -35.67
CA ALA A 183 -36.50 -43.61 -34.96
C ALA A 183 -36.89 -44.93 -35.66
N VAL A 184 -36.53 -45.11 -36.95
CA VAL A 184 -36.78 -46.34 -37.72
C VAL A 184 -35.62 -47.36 -37.62
N SER A 185 -34.50 -47.02 -36.96
CA SER A 185 -33.37 -47.92 -36.76
C SER A 185 -33.75 -49.18 -35.96
N ALA A 186 -33.45 -50.36 -36.50
CA ALA A 186 -33.65 -51.64 -35.82
C ALA A 186 -32.63 -51.95 -34.70
N ARG A 187 -31.56 -51.15 -34.57
CA ARG A 187 -30.55 -51.28 -33.50
C ARG A 187 -30.73 -50.17 -32.46
N PRO A 188 -30.66 -50.47 -31.14
CA PRO A 188 -30.79 -49.46 -30.10
C PRO A 188 -29.65 -48.43 -30.15
N LEU A 189 -29.98 -47.14 -30.24
CA LEU A 189 -29.00 -46.05 -30.31
C LEU A 189 -29.00 -45.20 -29.04
N ILE A 190 -27.93 -44.41 -28.88
CA ILE A 190 -27.85 -43.29 -27.93
C ILE A 190 -27.98 -42.03 -28.77
N VAL A 191 -29.17 -41.44 -28.77
CA VAL A 191 -29.55 -40.30 -29.61
C VAL A 191 -29.57 -39.05 -28.74
N VAL A 192 -28.61 -38.16 -28.94
CA VAL A 192 -28.50 -36.90 -28.19
C VAL A 192 -29.03 -35.76 -29.06
N SER A 193 -29.95 -34.94 -28.55
CA SER A 193 -30.54 -33.82 -29.29
C SER A 193 -31.18 -32.77 -28.38
N ALA A 194 -31.24 -31.52 -28.85
CA ALA A 194 -32.06 -30.48 -28.23
C ALA A 194 -33.56 -30.56 -28.63
N GLY A 195 -33.90 -31.37 -29.64
CA GLY A 195 -35.26 -31.58 -30.11
C GLY A 195 -36.13 -32.38 -29.15
N GLU A 196 -37.44 -32.43 -29.43
CA GLU A 196 -38.38 -33.24 -28.65
C GLU A 196 -38.41 -34.69 -29.18
N PRO A 197 -38.06 -35.70 -28.36
CA PRO A 197 -37.94 -37.07 -28.83
C PRO A 197 -39.33 -37.70 -29.07
N PRO A 198 -39.50 -38.56 -30.10
CA PRO A 198 -40.77 -39.21 -30.43
C PRO A 198 -41.19 -40.35 -29.46
N GLY A 199 -40.58 -40.41 -28.26
CA GLY A 199 -40.72 -41.50 -27.29
C GLY A 199 -39.58 -42.52 -27.33
N SER A 200 -39.48 -43.39 -26.32
CA SER A 200 -38.34 -44.31 -26.11
C SER A 200 -38.36 -45.60 -26.95
N ALA A 201 -38.90 -45.55 -28.18
CA ALA A 201 -39.17 -46.71 -29.03
C ALA A 201 -37.89 -47.38 -29.56
N GLY A 202 -37.21 -48.14 -28.69
CA GLY A 202 -36.00 -48.91 -29.00
C GLY A 202 -34.67 -48.18 -28.75
N HIS A 203 -34.65 -46.88 -28.49
CA HIS A 203 -33.41 -46.08 -28.31
C HIS A 203 -33.36 -45.35 -26.95
N HIS A 204 -32.16 -45.06 -26.47
CA HIS A 204 -31.94 -44.07 -25.42
C HIS A 204 -31.94 -42.69 -26.07
N TYR A 205 -32.91 -41.84 -25.73
CA TYR A 205 -32.94 -40.44 -26.16
C TYR A 205 -32.45 -39.57 -25.03
N VAL A 206 -31.34 -38.87 -25.24
CA VAL A 206 -30.82 -37.87 -24.30
C VAL A 206 -31.24 -36.49 -24.79
N ARG A 207 -32.23 -35.90 -24.13
CA ARG A 207 -32.74 -34.57 -24.42
C ARG A 207 -31.85 -33.53 -23.73
N ALA A 208 -31.10 -32.77 -24.52
CA ALA A 208 -30.22 -31.71 -24.06
C ALA A 208 -31.01 -30.41 -23.88
N LEU A 209 -31.16 -29.95 -22.64
CA LEU A 209 -31.99 -28.81 -22.25
C LEU A 209 -31.16 -27.66 -21.66
N SER A 210 -31.56 -26.42 -21.93
CA SER A 210 -31.04 -25.19 -21.30
C SER A 210 -31.89 -24.70 -20.11
N SER A 211 -32.90 -25.47 -19.72
CA SER A 211 -33.84 -25.20 -18.62
C SER A 211 -34.12 -26.50 -17.87
N ARG A 212 -34.63 -26.42 -16.64
CA ARG A 212 -35.00 -27.59 -15.84
C ARG A 212 -35.94 -28.53 -16.61
N GLY A 213 -35.63 -29.82 -16.55
CA GLY A 213 -36.46 -30.90 -17.08
C GLY A 213 -37.84 -30.99 -16.42
N SER A 214 -38.73 -31.73 -17.08
CA SER A 214 -40.14 -31.88 -16.70
C SER A 214 -40.42 -33.18 -15.91
N ASP A 215 -39.55 -34.18 -16.01
CA ASP A 215 -39.63 -35.45 -15.29
C ASP A 215 -38.50 -35.58 -14.24
N PRO A 216 -38.77 -35.47 -12.93
CA PRO A 216 -37.75 -35.54 -11.89
C PRO A 216 -37.13 -36.94 -11.70
N VAL A 217 -37.66 -38.00 -12.33
CA VAL A 217 -37.13 -39.37 -12.19
C VAL A 217 -36.00 -39.68 -13.18
N ASN A 218 -36.06 -39.06 -14.37
CA ASN A 218 -35.11 -39.26 -15.48
C ASN A 218 -34.32 -37.99 -15.86
N ALA A 219 -34.44 -36.90 -15.09
CA ALA A 219 -33.66 -35.68 -15.27
C ALA A 219 -32.31 -35.72 -14.52
N ILE A 220 -31.27 -35.20 -15.16
CA ILE A 220 -29.97 -34.88 -14.59
C ILE A 220 -29.77 -33.36 -14.71
N GLU A 221 -29.51 -32.66 -13.60
CA GLU A 221 -29.27 -31.21 -13.58
C GLU A 221 -27.78 -30.95 -13.38
N LEU A 222 -27.10 -30.39 -14.39
CA LEU A 222 -25.67 -30.07 -14.33
C LEU A 222 -25.46 -28.73 -13.62
N GLY A 223 -25.29 -28.79 -12.31
CA GLY A 223 -25.01 -27.63 -11.46
C GLY A 223 -23.63 -26.99 -11.69
N PRO A 224 -23.38 -25.79 -11.11
CA PRO A 224 -22.06 -25.17 -11.10
C PRO A 224 -21.08 -26.02 -10.28
N GLN A 225 -19.84 -26.07 -10.72
CA GLN A 225 -18.75 -26.83 -10.13
C GLN A 225 -17.97 -25.96 -9.12
N PRO A 226 -17.31 -26.55 -8.10
CA PRO A 226 -16.49 -25.81 -7.16
C PRO A 226 -15.37 -25.03 -7.89
N VAL A 227 -15.30 -23.72 -7.66
CA VAL A 227 -14.32 -22.83 -8.32
C VAL A 227 -12.89 -23.33 -8.16
N SER A 228 -12.50 -23.82 -6.97
CA SER A 228 -11.18 -24.39 -6.73
C SER A 228 -10.86 -25.59 -7.63
N ALA A 229 -11.82 -26.50 -7.82
CA ALA A 229 -11.63 -27.69 -8.64
C ALA A 229 -11.51 -27.34 -10.14
N LEU A 230 -12.25 -26.32 -10.61
CA LEU A 230 -12.06 -25.77 -11.96
C LEU A 230 -10.70 -25.09 -12.13
N VAL A 231 -10.22 -24.36 -11.11
CA VAL A 231 -8.87 -23.75 -11.13
C VAL A 231 -7.78 -24.80 -11.24
N ASP A 232 -7.84 -25.86 -10.43
CA ASP A 232 -6.86 -26.95 -10.49
C ASP A 232 -6.88 -27.67 -11.85
N PHE A 233 -8.07 -27.89 -12.43
CA PHE A 233 -8.22 -28.43 -13.78
C PHE A 233 -7.60 -27.51 -14.85
N LEU A 234 -7.96 -26.23 -14.88
CA LEU A 234 -7.46 -25.26 -15.87
C LEU A 234 -5.96 -25.02 -15.74
N ALA A 235 -5.43 -25.01 -14.52
CA ALA A 235 -3.99 -24.91 -14.28
C ALA A 235 -3.24 -26.15 -14.81
N ALA A 236 -3.82 -27.35 -14.67
CA ALA A 236 -3.28 -28.57 -15.28
C ALA A 236 -3.35 -28.56 -16.82
N GLN A 237 -4.30 -27.83 -17.42
CA GLN A 237 -4.36 -27.55 -18.86
C GLN A 237 -3.38 -26.44 -19.32
N GLY A 238 -2.59 -25.87 -18.41
CA GLY A 238 -1.56 -24.87 -18.70
C GLY A 238 -2.00 -23.41 -18.66
N LEU A 239 -3.17 -23.10 -18.11
CA LEU A 239 -3.52 -21.71 -17.76
C LEU A 239 -2.78 -21.28 -16.50
N ASP A 240 -2.54 -19.97 -16.37
CA ASP A 240 -2.09 -19.41 -15.10
C ASP A 240 -3.14 -19.59 -14.00
N ARG A 241 -2.72 -19.82 -12.75
CA ARG A 241 -3.62 -20.14 -11.64
C ARG A 241 -4.51 -18.95 -11.24
N ASN A 242 -4.02 -17.72 -11.38
CA ASN A 242 -4.78 -16.50 -11.08
C ASN A 242 -5.76 -16.17 -12.22
N ASP A 243 -5.35 -16.34 -13.49
CA ASP A 243 -6.26 -16.23 -14.65
C ASP A 243 -7.38 -17.30 -14.58
N ALA A 244 -7.02 -18.55 -14.30
CA ALA A 244 -7.97 -19.63 -14.07
C ALA A 244 -8.95 -19.32 -12.91
N TYR A 245 -8.47 -18.73 -11.81
CA TYR A 245 -9.31 -18.32 -10.68
C TYR A 245 -10.26 -17.19 -11.05
N SER A 246 -9.76 -16.13 -11.71
CA SER A 246 -10.57 -15.02 -12.20
C SER A 246 -11.68 -15.53 -13.11
N ARG A 247 -11.35 -16.29 -14.16
CA ARG A 247 -12.31 -16.86 -15.11
C ARG A 247 -13.32 -17.79 -14.44
N SER A 248 -12.89 -18.63 -13.49
CA SER A 248 -13.78 -19.59 -12.82
C SER A 248 -14.71 -18.92 -11.79
N GLN A 249 -14.22 -17.87 -11.11
CA GLN A 249 -15.01 -17.05 -10.20
C GLN A 249 -16.04 -16.21 -10.99
N GLU A 250 -15.61 -15.52 -12.06
CA GLU A 250 -16.51 -14.84 -12.98
C GLU A 250 -17.52 -15.81 -13.57
N ALA A 251 -17.07 -16.98 -14.04
CA ALA A 251 -17.93 -18.07 -14.55
C ALA A 251 -18.99 -18.57 -13.54
N GLY A 252 -18.86 -18.23 -12.25
CA GLY A 252 -19.76 -18.71 -11.20
C GLY A 252 -19.70 -20.22 -11.03
N GLY A 253 -18.54 -20.83 -11.32
CA GLY A 253 -18.38 -22.28 -11.34
C GLY A 253 -18.91 -23.00 -12.59
N CYS A 254 -19.35 -22.30 -13.63
CA CYS A 254 -19.87 -22.93 -14.85
C CYS A 254 -18.77 -23.12 -15.91
N ILE A 255 -18.38 -24.37 -16.20
CA ILE A 255 -17.36 -24.70 -17.21
C ILE A 255 -17.72 -24.19 -18.61
N GLU A 256 -18.98 -24.22 -19.04
CA GLU A 256 -19.38 -23.69 -20.36
C GLU A 256 -19.18 -22.16 -20.45
N ARG A 257 -19.36 -21.43 -19.35
CA ARG A 257 -19.05 -19.99 -19.31
C ARG A 257 -17.55 -19.73 -19.34
N VAL A 258 -16.74 -20.52 -18.62
CA VAL A 258 -15.26 -20.48 -18.74
C VAL A 258 -14.85 -20.74 -20.19
N ARG A 259 -15.37 -21.82 -20.80
CA ARG A 259 -15.07 -22.26 -22.17
C ARG A 259 -15.25 -21.14 -23.20
N ARG A 260 -16.33 -20.35 -23.08
CA ARG A 260 -16.59 -19.21 -23.97
C ARG A 260 -15.54 -18.10 -23.87
N THR A 261 -14.88 -17.93 -22.72
CA THR A 261 -13.75 -16.98 -22.56
C THR A 261 -12.45 -17.47 -23.23
N LEU A 262 -12.41 -18.74 -23.66
CA LEU A 262 -11.26 -19.40 -24.28
C LEU A 262 -11.47 -19.67 -25.78
N PHE A 263 -12.59 -19.24 -26.39
CA PHE A 263 -12.86 -19.51 -27.80
C PHE A 263 -11.79 -18.93 -28.73
N ALA A 264 -11.38 -19.74 -29.72
CA ALA A 264 -10.40 -19.34 -30.72
C ALA A 264 -10.94 -18.31 -31.74
N VAL A 265 -12.27 -18.21 -31.86
CA VAL A 265 -13.00 -17.22 -32.66
C VAL A 265 -14.03 -16.55 -31.76
N ALA A 266 -14.17 -15.22 -31.86
CA ALA A 266 -15.12 -14.49 -31.04
C ALA A 266 -16.56 -15.03 -31.22
N PRO A 267 -17.31 -15.31 -30.13
CA PRO A 267 -18.69 -15.74 -30.23
C PRO A 267 -19.59 -14.62 -30.79
N PRO A 268 -20.79 -14.96 -31.33
CA PRO A 268 -21.77 -13.95 -31.68
C PRO A 268 -22.15 -13.09 -30.46
N PRO A 269 -22.51 -11.81 -30.65
CA PRO A 269 -22.96 -10.94 -29.56
C PRO A 269 -24.13 -11.57 -28.79
N PRO A 270 -24.16 -11.49 -27.44
CA PRO A 270 -25.28 -11.97 -26.64
C PRO A 270 -26.58 -11.21 -26.91
N ASP A 271 -27.73 -11.83 -26.62
CA ASP A 271 -29.06 -11.25 -26.93
C ASP A 271 -29.31 -9.90 -26.25
N TRP A 272 -28.76 -9.68 -25.05
CA TRP A 272 -28.84 -8.38 -24.36
C TRP A 272 -28.04 -7.27 -25.02
N ALA A 273 -27.10 -7.59 -25.92
CA ALA A 273 -26.38 -6.59 -26.73
C ALA A 273 -27.17 -6.16 -27.97
N ALA A 274 -28.34 -6.75 -28.24
CA ALA A 274 -29.19 -6.33 -29.35
C ALA A 274 -29.77 -4.92 -29.10
N PRO A 275 -29.90 -4.06 -30.13
CA PRO A 275 -30.50 -2.72 -29.97
C PRO A 275 -31.90 -2.69 -29.34
N ALA A 276 -32.64 -3.81 -29.43
CA ALA A 276 -33.96 -3.97 -28.85
C ALA A 276 -33.98 -4.18 -27.32
N ALA A 277 -32.85 -4.52 -26.68
CA ALA A 277 -32.77 -4.70 -25.22
C ALA A 277 -32.95 -3.36 -24.46
N GLY A 278 -32.57 -2.25 -25.09
CA GLY A 278 -32.99 -0.91 -24.70
C GLY A 278 -32.23 -0.24 -23.55
N VAL A 279 -32.65 0.99 -23.27
CA VAL A 279 -32.00 1.94 -22.37
C VAL A 279 -32.02 1.48 -20.90
N ALA A 280 -33.06 0.75 -20.48
CA ALA A 280 -33.19 0.23 -19.12
C ALA A 280 -32.20 -0.92 -18.84
N VAL A 281 -32.01 -1.85 -19.78
CA VAL A 281 -31.01 -2.94 -19.66
C VAL A 281 -29.60 -2.36 -19.61
N SER A 282 -29.36 -1.30 -20.39
CA SER A 282 -28.09 -0.57 -20.41
C SER A 282 -27.78 0.12 -19.08
N ALA A 283 -28.77 0.48 -18.27
CA ALA A 283 -28.53 1.03 -16.93
C ALA A 283 -27.86 0.03 -15.97
N ALA A 284 -28.01 -1.28 -16.20
CA ALA A 284 -27.40 -2.30 -15.34
C ALA A 284 -25.89 -2.14 -15.25
N ILE A 285 -25.19 -1.85 -16.37
CA ILE A 285 -23.74 -1.64 -16.35
C ILE A 285 -23.31 -0.41 -15.55
N LEU A 286 -24.19 0.56 -15.27
CA LEU A 286 -23.91 1.69 -14.38
C LEU A 286 -24.09 1.33 -12.90
N VAL A 287 -25.15 0.60 -12.53
CA VAL A 287 -25.40 0.15 -11.15
C VAL A 287 -24.38 -0.92 -10.72
N GLY A 288 -24.18 -1.95 -11.54
CA GLY A 288 -23.17 -2.99 -11.33
C GLY A 288 -23.53 -4.08 -10.32
N GLU A 289 -23.82 -3.72 -9.08
CA GLU A 289 -24.14 -4.68 -7.99
C GLU A 289 -25.04 -3.95 -6.98
N TRP A 290 -26.06 -4.59 -6.39
CA TRP A 290 -26.95 -3.97 -5.37
C TRP A 290 -27.75 -5.04 -4.60
N ASP A 291 -28.35 -4.67 -3.46
CA ASP A 291 -29.20 -5.55 -2.65
C ASP A 291 -30.68 -5.16 -2.72
N GLU A 292 -31.53 -6.03 -3.28
CA GLU A 292 -32.99 -5.83 -3.37
C GLU A 292 -33.70 -5.88 -1.99
N ALA A 293 -33.03 -6.29 -0.93
CA ALA A 293 -33.56 -6.14 0.43
C ALA A 293 -33.46 -4.69 0.96
N SER A 294 -32.67 -3.83 0.31
CA SER A 294 -32.49 -2.42 0.66
C SER A 294 -33.39 -1.53 -0.22
N GLU A 295 -34.34 -0.83 0.39
CA GLU A 295 -35.15 0.18 -0.31
C GLU A 295 -34.31 1.37 -0.81
N ALA A 296 -33.21 1.68 -0.13
CA ALA A 296 -32.27 2.71 -0.57
C ALA A 296 -31.55 2.29 -1.86
N ASP A 297 -31.15 1.02 -1.97
CA ASP A 297 -30.54 0.47 -3.17
C ASP A 297 -31.51 0.46 -4.36
N LYS A 298 -32.78 0.08 -4.14
CA LYS A 298 -33.83 0.15 -5.17
C LYS A 298 -34.03 1.56 -5.70
N ALA A 299 -34.04 2.56 -4.81
CA ALA A 299 -34.20 3.97 -5.19
C ALA A 299 -33.05 4.43 -6.09
N VAL A 300 -31.80 4.07 -5.76
CA VAL A 300 -30.62 4.38 -6.59
C VAL A 300 -30.68 3.66 -7.94
N ALA A 301 -30.99 2.37 -7.96
CA ALA A 301 -31.13 1.62 -9.21
C ALA A 301 -32.20 2.22 -10.13
N SER A 302 -33.34 2.63 -9.57
CA SER A 302 -34.43 3.30 -10.30
C SER A 302 -34.02 4.67 -10.85
N ALA A 303 -33.33 5.48 -10.04
CA ALA A 303 -32.84 6.80 -10.44
C ALA A 303 -31.85 6.71 -11.62
N ILE A 304 -30.95 5.73 -11.58
CA ILE A 304 -29.97 5.47 -12.65
C ILE A 304 -30.66 4.87 -13.89
N ALA A 305 -31.65 3.99 -13.73
CA ALA A 305 -32.39 3.40 -14.84
C ALA A 305 -33.32 4.41 -15.54
N GLY A 306 -33.82 5.41 -14.81
CA GLY A 306 -34.81 6.37 -15.30
C GLY A 306 -36.23 5.82 -15.38
N VAL A 307 -36.48 4.67 -14.75
CA VAL A 307 -37.75 3.93 -14.70
C VAL A 307 -37.97 3.40 -13.28
N ASP A 308 -39.19 2.92 -12.99
CA ASP A 308 -39.50 2.25 -11.73
C ASP A 308 -38.69 0.95 -11.53
N TYR A 309 -38.40 0.59 -10.27
CA TYR A 309 -37.59 -0.58 -9.93
C TYR A 309 -38.14 -1.88 -10.52
N GLU A 310 -39.45 -2.09 -10.48
CA GLU A 310 -40.08 -3.28 -11.04
C GLU A 310 -39.92 -3.35 -12.57
N GLN A 311 -39.90 -2.19 -13.24
CA GLN A 311 -39.68 -2.11 -14.68
C GLN A 311 -38.21 -2.40 -15.03
N PHE A 312 -37.27 -1.89 -14.24
CA PHE A 312 -35.85 -2.18 -14.40
C PHE A 312 -35.55 -3.67 -14.20
N VAL A 313 -36.03 -4.29 -13.11
CA VAL A 313 -35.84 -5.72 -12.83
C VAL A 313 -36.47 -6.59 -13.94
N ARG A 314 -37.68 -6.27 -14.40
CA ARG A 314 -38.32 -7.00 -15.52
C ARG A 314 -37.52 -6.92 -16.81
N ALA A 315 -36.82 -5.83 -17.07
CA ALA A 315 -36.00 -5.67 -18.27
C ALA A 315 -34.73 -6.54 -18.24
N ILE A 316 -34.09 -6.70 -17.07
CA ILE A 316 -32.83 -7.45 -16.93
C ILE A 316 -33.01 -8.94 -16.63
N THR A 317 -34.12 -9.34 -15.99
CA THR A 317 -34.39 -10.73 -15.57
C THR A 317 -34.27 -11.77 -16.70
N PRO A 318 -34.73 -11.52 -17.96
CA PRO A 318 -34.55 -12.46 -19.06
C PRO A 318 -33.08 -12.86 -19.33
N PHE A 319 -32.12 -12.01 -18.94
CA PHE A 319 -30.70 -12.19 -19.17
C PHE A 319 -29.94 -12.75 -17.96
N GLN A 320 -30.63 -13.36 -16.99
CA GLN A 320 -30.02 -14.05 -15.85
C GLN A 320 -29.45 -15.45 -16.22
N SER A 321 -29.99 -16.07 -17.27
CA SER A 321 -29.75 -17.47 -17.63
C SER A 321 -28.97 -17.64 -18.94
N GLY A 322 -28.52 -18.87 -19.20
CA GLY A 322 -27.86 -19.24 -20.46
C GLY A 322 -26.34 -19.04 -20.49
N PRO A 323 -25.73 -19.10 -21.70
CA PRO A 323 -24.27 -19.15 -21.89
C PRO A 323 -23.55 -17.81 -21.71
N SER A 324 -24.26 -16.69 -21.79
CA SER A 324 -23.68 -15.34 -21.64
C SER A 324 -24.69 -14.43 -20.95
N PRO A 325 -24.98 -14.67 -19.65
CA PRO A 325 -25.90 -13.82 -18.91
C PRO A 325 -25.35 -12.40 -18.76
N LEU A 326 -26.23 -11.42 -18.64
CA LEU A 326 -25.86 -10.06 -18.26
C LEU A 326 -25.79 -9.90 -16.74
N VAL A 327 -26.67 -10.60 -16.02
CA VAL A 327 -26.83 -10.46 -14.57
C VAL A 327 -26.87 -11.82 -13.88
N SER A 328 -26.56 -11.84 -12.60
CA SER A 328 -26.79 -12.94 -11.68
C SER A 328 -27.50 -12.43 -10.43
N ARG A 329 -28.20 -13.32 -9.75
CA ARG A 329 -28.93 -13.03 -8.52
C ARG A 329 -28.66 -14.12 -7.49
N ALA A 330 -28.18 -13.72 -6.31
CA ALA A 330 -27.92 -14.60 -5.17
C ALA A 330 -28.71 -14.11 -3.96
N GLY A 331 -29.83 -14.77 -3.65
CA GLY A 331 -30.80 -14.27 -2.66
C GLY A 331 -31.45 -12.97 -3.13
N SER A 332 -31.21 -11.88 -2.42
CA SER A 332 -31.62 -10.52 -2.77
C SER A 332 -30.56 -9.72 -3.53
N VAL A 333 -29.29 -10.17 -3.54
CA VAL A 333 -28.20 -9.45 -4.19
C VAL A 333 -28.20 -9.71 -5.70
N TRP A 334 -28.25 -8.64 -6.48
CA TRP A 334 -28.09 -8.62 -7.93
C TRP A 334 -26.69 -8.18 -8.32
N LYS A 335 -26.12 -8.79 -9.36
CA LYS A 335 -24.77 -8.48 -9.85
C LYS A 335 -24.68 -8.57 -11.37
N VAL A 336 -24.04 -7.59 -12.01
CA VAL A 336 -23.70 -7.60 -13.44
C VAL A 336 -22.48 -8.48 -13.68
N TYR A 337 -22.62 -9.31 -14.69
CA TYR A 337 -21.67 -10.32 -15.11
C TYR A 337 -20.66 -9.77 -16.11
N ALA A 338 -19.38 -10.18 -16.00
CA ALA A 338 -18.30 -9.81 -16.93
C ALA A 338 -18.38 -8.34 -17.38
N ARG A 339 -18.55 -7.41 -16.42
CA ARG A 339 -19.04 -6.04 -16.64
C ARG A 339 -18.23 -5.26 -17.68
N ALA A 340 -16.93 -5.53 -17.79
CA ALA A 340 -16.07 -4.96 -18.82
C ALA A 340 -16.50 -5.32 -20.26
N THR A 341 -16.92 -6.57 -20.49
CA THR A 341 -17.48 -7.03 -21.76
C THR A 341 -18.86 -6.42 -22.00
N ALA A 342 -19.72 -6.37 -20.97
CA ALA A 342 -21.03 -5.75 -21.06
C ALA A 342 -20.95 -4.25 -21.41
N TRP A 343 -19.97 -3.54 -20.86
CA TRP A 343 -19.75 -2.11 -21.14
C TRP A 343 -19.56 -1.82 -22.62
N ARG A 344 -18.68 -2.59 -23.30
CA ARG A 344 -18.37 -2.42 -24.73
C ARG A 344 -19.60 -2.49 -25.65
N HIS A 345 -20.60 -3.27 -25.25
CA HIS A 345 -21.82 -3.51 -26.02
C HIS A 345 -22.99 -2.60 -25.64
N LEU A 346 -23.19 -2.30 -24.35
CA LEU A 346 -24.37 -1.56 -23.85
C LEU A 346 -24.16 -0.05 -23.77
N GLU A 347 -22.90 0.41 -23.69
CA GLU A 347 -22.57 1.84 -23.63
C GLU A 347 -23.23 2.72 -24.73
N PRO A 348 -23.33 2.32 -26.02
CA PRO A 348 -23.95 3.15 -27.05
C PRO A 348 -25.44 3.45 -26.83
N ALA A 349 -26.12 2.65 -25.99
CA ALA A 349 -27.52 2.81 -25.64
C ALA A 349 -27.71 3.58 -24.31
N LEU A 350 -26.64 3.97 -23.63
CA LEU A 350 -26.71 4.89 -22.48
C LEU A 350 -27.08 6.29 -22.94
N THR A 351 -27.78 7.02 -22.07
CA THR A 351 -28.10 8.43 -22.26
C THR A 351 -27.31 9.32 -21.29
N THR A 352 -27.07 10.58 -21.65
CA THR A 352 -26.42 11.57 -20.78
C THR A 352 -27.11 11.68 -19.42
N ARG A 353 -28.45 11.63 -19.40
CA ARG A 353 -29.25 11.70 -18.18
C ARG A 353 -28.98 10.53 -17.22
N GLN A 354 -28.81 9.30 -17.73
CA GLN A 354 -28.46 8.15 -16.90
C GLN A 354 -27.04 8.25 -16.37
N LEU A 355 -26.10 8.76 -17.19
CA LEU A 355 -24.73 9.03 -16.74
C LEU A 355 -24.72 10.09 -15.62
N GLU A 356 -25.44 11.20 -15.78
CA GLU A 356 -25.58 12.25 -14.77
C GLU A 356 -26.19 11.70 -13.47
N ALA A 357 -27.28 10.93 -13.56
CA ALA A 357 -27.90 10.27 -12.41
C ALA A 357 -26.92 9.31 -11.71
N PHE A 358 -26.20 8.48 -12.48
CA PHE A 358 -25.16 7.60 -11.95
C PHE A 358 -24.05 8.34 -11.21
N LEU A 359 -23.49 9.40 -11.80
CA LEU A 359 -22.41 10.18 -11.17
C LEU A 359 -22.89 10.92 -9.91
N GLN A 360 -24.15 11.35 -9.86
CA GLN A 360 -24.73 11.97 -8.68
C GLN A 360 -25.00 10.92 -7.58
N CYS A 361 -25.65 9.81 -7.91
CA CYS A 361 -25.86 8.71 -6.97
C CYS A 361 -24.54 8.14 -6.43
N ALA A 362 -23.51 7.99 -7.26
CA ALA A 362 -22.18 7.55 -6.82
C ALA A 362 -21.58 8.51 -5.79
N ARG A 363 -21.72 9.83 -5.97
CA ARG A 363 -21.30 10.82 -4.97
C ARG A 363 -22.06 10.63 -3.65
N ASP A 364 -23.40 10.64 -3.71
CA ASP A 364 -24.24 10.68 -2.51
C ASP A 364 -24.14 9.38 -1.69
N VAL A 365 -24.07 8.23 -2.38
CA VAL A 365 -23.91 6.91 -1.76
C VAL A 365 -22.51 6.73 -1.17
N LEU A 366 -21.44 7.12 -1.88
CA LEU A 366 -20.07 6.91 -1.39
C LEU A 366 -19.73 7.84 -0.20
N LEU A 367 -20.23 9.08 -0.20
CA LEU A 367 -20.05 10.05 0.88
C LEU A 367 -20.96 9.81 2.10
N GLU A 368 -21.79 8.76 2.09
CA GLU A 368 -22.60 8.36 3.25
C GLU A 368 -21.71 8.11 4.48
N LYS A 369 -22.08 8.74 5.60
CA LYS A 369 -21.45 8.51 6.91
C LYS A 369 -21.55 7.04 7.27
N ASP A 370 -20.50 6.51 7.90
CA ASP A 370 -20.50 5.14 8.41
C ASP A 370 -20.79 5.16 9.92
N PRO A 371 -22.01 4.77 10.36
CA PRO A 371 -22.39 4.91 11.77
C PRO A 371 -21.57 4.05 12.73
N ARG A 372 -20.73 3.14 12.21
CA ARG A 372 -19.81 2.37 13.06
C ARG A 372 -18.82 3.27 13.80
N PHE A 373 -18.42 4.42 13.24
CA PHE A 373 -17.46 5.32 13.90
C PHE A 373 -18.08 6.12 15.06
N ASP A 374 -19.41 6.05 15.25
CA ASP A 374 -20.07 6.47 16.48
C ASP A 374 -19.69 5.58 17.69
N LEU A 375 -19.07 4.42 17.45
CA LEU A 375 -18.60 3.47 18.47
C LEU A 375 -17.10 3.63 18.75
N ALA A 376 -16.69 3.22 19.96
CA ALA A 376 -15.30 3.14 20.36
C ALA A 376 -14.52 2.15 19.45
N PRO A 377 -13.20 2.35 19.22
CA PRO A 377 -12.44 1.56 18.24
C PRO A 377 -12.53 0.03 18.44
N ASP A 378 -12.59 -0.42 19.68
CA ASP A 378 -12.71 -1.80 20.13
C ASP A 378 -14.13 -2.40 20.00
N GLU A 379 -15.16 -1.56 19.85
CA GLU A 379 -16.56 -1.98 19.63
C GLU A 379 -16.96 -1.98 18.15
N ARG A 380 -16.17 -1.33 17.26
CA ARG A 380 -16.50 -1.13 15.84
C ARG A 380 -16.73 -2.44 15.05
N TRP A 381 -16.04 -3.52 15.41
CA TRP A 381 -16.25 -4.83 14.79
C TRP A 381 -17.66 -5.41 15.09
N MET A 382 -18.31 -4.97 16.18
CA MET A 382 -19.68 -5.33 16.54
C MET A 382 -20.74 -4.35 16.02
N ALA A 383 -20.40 -3.34 15.22
CA ALA A 383 -21.34 -2.29 14.79
C ALA A 383 -22.67 -2.83 14.22
N ASN A 384 -22.61 -3.94 13.50
CA ASN A 384 -23.78 -4.66 12.99
C ASN A 384 -24.75 -5.16 14.07
N LEU A 385 -24.26 -5.51 15.27
CA LEU A 385 -25.05 -5.92 16.44
C LEU A 385 -25.65 -4.71 17.15
N HIS A 386 -24.94 -3.57 17.18
CA HIS A 386 -25.44 -2.30 17.71
C HIS A 386 -26.41 -1.55 16.78
N GLY A 387 -26.81 -2.15 15.65
CA GLY A 387 -27.65 -1.50 14.63
C GLY A 387 -26.97 -0.35 13.88
N LYS A 388 -25.66 -0.14 14.08
CA LYS A 388 -24.85 0.90 13.44
C LYS A 388 -24.43 0.46 12.04
N ARG A 389 -25.35 0.59 11.08
CA ARG A 389 -25.17 0.21 9.67
C ARG A 389 -25.52 1.36 8.74
N ARG A 390 -24.87 1.40 7.58
CA ARG A 390 -25.25 2.27 6.46
C ARG A 390 -26.64 1.91 5.91
N GLY A 391 -27.31 2.89 5.33
CA GLY A 391 -28.58 2.72 4.61
C GLY A 391 -28.38 2.06 3.25
N HIS A 392 -27.29 2.36 2.53
CA HIS A 392 -26.95 1.68 1.28
C HIS A 392 -26.08 0.46 1.53
N SER A 393 -26.29 -0.60 0.75
CA SER A 393 -25.50 -1.82 0.87
C SER A 393 -24.04 -1.66 0.42
N VAL A 394 -23.15 -2.49 0.95
CA VAL A 394 -21.76 -2.59 0.47
C VAL A 394 -21.69 -3.05 -0.99
N HIS A 395 -22.69 -3.81 -1.45
CA HIS A 395 -22.84 -4.25 -2.83
C HIS A 395 -23.04 -3.05 -3.76
N LEU A 396 -23.96 -2.14 -3.44
CA LEU A 396 -24.19 -0.92 -4.21
C LEU A 396 -22.97 0.00 -4.23
N ARG A 397 -22.34 0.22 -3.07
CA ARG A 397 -21.14 1.07 -2.98
C ARG A 397 -20.02 0.57 -3.90
N ARG A 398 -19.74 -0.75 -3.86
CA ARG A 398 -18.79 -1.40 -4.76
C ARG A 398 -19.24 -1.34 -6.22
N GLY A 399 -20.54 -1.53 -6.49
CA GLY A 399 -21.15 -1.41 -7.81
C GLY A 399 -20.93 -0.04 -8.44
N LEU A 400 -21.12 1.03 -7.67
CA LEU A 400 -20.95 2.41 -8.13
C LEU A 400 -19.47 2.79 -8.30
N ALA A 401 -18.60 2.48 -7.32
CA ALA A 401 -17.16 2.73 -7.41
C ALA A 401 -16.51 1.98 -8.60
N SER A 402 -16.84 0.69 -8.75
CA SER A 402 -16.44 -0.09 -9.93
C SER A 402 -17.02 0.48 -11.23
N GLY A 403 -18.21 1.08 -11.20
CA GLY A 403 -18.82 1.74 -12.36
C GLY A 403 -18.04 2.97 -12.83
N LEU A 404 -17.50 3.76 -11.89
CA LEU A 404 -16.63 4.91 -12.21
C LEU A 404 -15.34 4.42 -12.89
N LEU A 405 -14.75 3.35 -12.37
CA LEU A 405 -13.57 2.72 -12.98
C LEU A 405 -13.87 2.16 -14.39
N HIS A 406 -14.99 1.47 -14.60
CA HIS A 406 -15.37 0.98 -15.92
C HIS A 406 -15.59 2.14 -16.92
N ALA A 407 -16.29 3.20 -16.51
CA ALA A 407 -16.49 4.40 -17.33
C ALA A 407 -15.17 5.09 -17.72
N ALA A 408 -14.20 5.15 -16.80
CA ALA A 408 -12.90 5.78 -17.03
C ALA A 408 -11.93 4.92 -17.86
N ALA A 409 -11.99 3.59 -17.70
CA ALA A 409 -11.07 2.65 -18.35
C ALA A 409 -11.56 2.13 -19.70
N LEU A 410 -12.87 2.02 -19.90
CA LEU A 410 -13.49 1.39 -21.10
C LEU A 410 -14.38 2.35 -21.89
N GLY A 411 -14.65 3.55 -21.36
CA GLY A 411 -15.53 4.52 -21.99
C GLY A 411 -15.00 5.05 -23.31
N ARG A 412 -15.83 5.07 -24.35
CA ARG A 412 -15.50 5.62 -25.67
C ARG A 412 -15.94 7.08 -25.78
N ASP A 413 -14.98 7.95 -26.07
CA ASP A 413 -15.17 9.40 -26.17
C ASP A 413 -16.14 9.85 -27.29
N ASP A 414 -16.49 8.98 -28.23
CA ASP A 414 -17.49 9.22 -29.28
C ASP A 414 -18.90 8.72 -28.93
N SER A 415 -19.09 8.06 -27.78
CA SER A 415 -20.40 7.55 -27.36
C SER A 415 -21.38 8.68 -27.01
N PRO A 416 -22.68 8.59 -27.41
CA PRO A 416 -23.64 9.69 -27.23
C PRO A 416 -23.81 10.17 -25.79
N CYS A 417 -23.72 9.27 -24.79
CA CYS A 417 -23.90 9.60 -23.38
C CYS A 417 -22.89 10.62 -22.85
N TYR A 418 -21.68 10.70 -23.41
CA TYR A 418 -20.66 11.65 -22.97
C TYR A 418 -20.81 13.04 -23.60
N SER A 419 -21.78 13.24 -24.51
CA SER A 419 -22.13 14.55 -25.08
C SER A 419 -20.95 15.30 -25.73
N GLY A 420 -20.08 14.56 -26.44
CA GLY A 420 -18.89 15.10 -27.11
C GLY A 420 -17.72 15.44 -26.18
N ARG A 421 -17.80 15.08 -24.89
CA ARG A 421 -16.68 15.13 -23.94
C ARG A 421 -16.07 13.74 -23.77
N ARG A 422 -14.83 13.68 -23.30
CA ARG A 422 -14.18 12.40 -22.98
C ARG A 422 -14.86 11.69 -21.82
N ALA A 423 -14.90 10.35 -21.85
CA ALA A 423 -15.45 9.54 -20.76
C ALA A 423 -14.69 9.77 -19.45
N GLN A 424 -13.35 9.81 -19.53
CA GLN A 424 -12.46 10.15 -18.41
C GLN A 424 -12.81 11.50 -17.77
N ASN A 425 -13.07 12.54 -18.57
CA ASN A 425 -13.36 13.90 -18.05
C ASN A 425 -14.67 13.95 -17.22
N TRP A 426 -15.66 13.10 -17.54
CA TRP A 426 -16.87 12.97 -16.73
C TRP A 426 -16.60 12.32 -15.38
N VAL A 427 -15.78 11.26 -15.36
CA VAL A 427 -15.38 10.57 -14.12
C VAL A 427 -14.48 11.46 -13.28
N ASP A 428 -13.46 12.10 -13.87
CA ASP A 428 -12.60 13.06 -13.17
C ASP A 428 -13.40 14.21 -12.56
N GLY A 429 -14.38 14.75 -13.28
CA GLY A 429 -15.27 15.78 -12.74
C GLY A 429 -16.13 15.29 -11.57
N ALA A 430 -16.53 14.01 -11.56
CA ALA A 430 -17.27 13.42 -10.44
C ALA A 430 -16.35 13.12 -9.24
N CYS A 431 -15.18 12.51 -9.48
CA CYS A 431 -14.16 12.26 -8.47
C CYS A 431 -13.66 13.56 -7.84
N TYR A 432 -13.44 14.63 -8.62
CA TYR A 432 -13.10 15.96 -8.10
C TYR A 432 -14.18 16.47 -7.12
N ARG A 433 -15.47 16.42 -7.49
CA ARG A 433 -16.59 16.82 -6.61
C ARG A 433 -16.74 15.93 -5.38
N LEU A 434 -16.35 14.65 -5.47
CA LEU A 434 -16.31 13.72 -4.34
C LEU A 434 -15.16 14.10 -3.39
N PHE A 435 -13.94 14.26 -3.91
CA PHE A 435 -12.74 14.63 -3.16
C PHE A 435 -12.71 16.10 -2.67
N GLN A 436 -13.61 16.97 -3.13
CA GLN A 436 -13.88 18.25 -2.46
C GLN A 436 -14.44 18.04 -1.04
N GLY A 437 -15.08 16.90 -0.77
CA GLY A 437 -15.54 16.53 0.58
C GLY A 437 -14.41 16.25 1.59
N ARG A 438 -13.13 16.25 1.18
CA ARG A 438 -11.97 15.95 2.05
C ARG A 438 -11.80 16.85 3.28
N THR A 439 -12.42 18.03 3.27
CA THR A 439 -12.44 18.95 4.42
C THR A 439 -13.46 18.56 5.48
N GLU A 440 -14.45 17.72 5.15
CA GLU A 440 -15.43 17.23 6.13
C GLU A 440 -14.81 16.15 7.03
N PRO A 441 -15.08 16.16 8.35
CA PRO A 441 -14.63 15.10 9.26
C PRO A 441 -14.98 13.68 8.78
N ASP A 442 -14.07 12.76 9.07
CA ASP A 442 -14.13 11.34 8.71
C ASP A 442 -14.20 11.06 7.20
N PHE A 443 -13.96 12.02 6.31
CA PHE A 443 -14.10 11.84 4.85
C PHE A 443 -13.42 10.56 4.34
N TRP A 444 -12.13 10.38 4.66
CA TRP A 444 -11.38 9.19 4.23
C TRP A 444 -11.94 7.90 4.81
N ARG A 445 -12.47 7.93 6.05
CA ARG A 445 -13.14 6.78 6.66
C ARG A 445 -14.44 6.40 5.94
N ARG A 446 -15.13 7.37 5.31
CA ARG A 446 -16.35 7.12 4.53
C ARG A 446 -16.05 6.38 3.24
N ILE A 447 -14.97 6.70 2.53
CA ILE A 447 -14.64 6.10 1.23
C ILE A 447 -13.53 5.02 1.29
N ARG A 448 -13.11 4.63 2.50
CA ARG A 448 -11.96 3.72 2.76
C ARG A 448 -12.04 2.36 2.06
N ASP A 449 -13.23 1.87 1.72
CA ASP A 449 -13.43 0.52 1.16
C ASP A 449 -13.52 0.57 -0.38
N GLU A 450 -13.36 1.77 -0.96
CA GLU A 450 -13.50 2.07 -2.39
C GLU A 450 -12.34 2.94 -2.93
N LEU A 451 -11.27 3.15 -2.15
CA LEU A 451 -10.15 4.02 -2.52
C LEU A 451 -9.38 3.46 -3.72
N ARG A 452 -9.17 2.15 -3.79
CA ARG A 452 -8.46 1.51 -4.90
C ARG A 452 -9.19 1.70 -6.23
N GLU A 453 -10.49 1.43 -6.27
CA GLU A 453 -11.34 1.64 -7.45
C GLU A 453 -11.38 3.12 -7.86
N LEU A 454 -11.51 4.06 -6.91
CA LEU A 454 -11.47 5.50 -7.17
C LEU A 454 -10.10 5.98 -7.68
N ALA A 455 -9.02 5.43 -7.14
CA ALA A 455 -7.65 5.76 -7.52
C ALA A 455 -7.29 5.23 -8.92
N GLU A 456 -7.78 4.06 -9.33
CA GLU A 456 -7.61 3.56 -10.71
C GLU A 456 -8.54 4.29 -11.72
N ALA A 457 -9.74 4.68 -11.27
CA ALA A 457 -10.70 5.44 -12.07
C ALA A 457 -10.17 6.84 -12.39
N SER A 458 -9.74 7.58 -11.38
CA SER A 458 -9.28 8.97 -11.49
C SER A 458 -8.00 9.21 -10.65
N PRO A 459 -6.83 8.69 -11.11
CA PRO A 459 -5.59 8.74 -10.34
C PRO A 459 -5.13 10.16 -10.01
N GLU A 460 -5.31 11.08 -10.97
CA GLU A 460 -4.91 12.48 -10.84
C GLU A 460 -5.73 13.20 -9.75
N GLN A 461 -7.03 12.93 -9.65
CA GLN A 461 -7.89 13.53 -8.63
C GLN A 461 -7.66 12.91 -7.25
N PHE A 462 -7.50 11.59 -7.19
CA PHE A 462 -7.14 10.88 -5.95
C PHE A 462 -5.80 11.35 -5.37
N LEU A 463 -4.73 11.37 -6.18
CA LEU A 463 -3.41 11.81 -5.73
C LEU A 463 -3.38 13.31 -5.40
N THR A 464 -4.21 14.13 -6.04
CA THR A 464 -4.29 15.57 -5.72
C THR A 464 -4.99 15.79 -4.38
N ALA A 465 -6.11 15.10 -4.15
CA ALA A 465 -6.81 15.13 -2.87
C ALA A 465 -5.94 14.63 -1.71
N LEU A 466 -5.25 13.50 -1.90
CA LEU A 466 -4.37 12.90 -0.91
C LEU A 466 -3.17 13.80 -0.58
N VAL A 467 -2.47 14.34 -1.59
CA VAL A 467 -1.32 15.22 -1.36
C VAL A 467 -1.76 16.55 -0.73
N ALA A 468 -2.94 17.09 -1.06
CA ALA A 468 -3.47 18.30 -0.45
C ALA A 468 -3.87 18.11 1.03
N ASP A 469 -4.34 16.92 1.41
CA ASP A 469 -4.60 16.57 2.80
C ASP A 469 -3.30 16.28 3.57
N LEU A 470 -2.35 15.54 3.00
CA LEU A 470 -1.02 15.31 3.59
C LEU A 470 -0.20 16.59 3.79
N ALA A 471 -0.49 17.65 3.03
CA ALA A 471 0.10 18.97 3.24
C ALA A 471 -0.44 19.71 4.48
N GLN A 472 -1.58 19.30 5.05
CA GLN A 472 -2.12 19.88 6.28
C GLN A 472 -1.23 19.57 7.49
N ALA A 473 -1.34 20.38 8.54
CA ALA A 473 -0.68 20.12 9.83
C ALA A 473 -1.22 18.85 10.51
N GLN A 474 -2.53 18.60 10.38
CA GLN A 474 -3.21 17.39 10.81
C GLN A 474 -4.00 16.81 9.63
N PRO A 475 -3.38 15.97 8.77
CA PRO A 475 -4.07 15.32 7.66
C PRO A 475 -5.15 14.36 8.16
N GLN A 476 -6.37 14.45 7.64
CA GLN A 476 -7.46 13.54 8.03
C GLN A 476 -7.21 12.11 7.55
N VAL A 477 -6.37 11.89 6.53
CA VAL A 477 -6.01 10.54 6.07
C VAL A 477 -5.29 9.73 7.15
N LEU A 478 -4.65 10.38 8.13
CA LEU A 478 -4.02 9.72 9.27
C LEU A 478 -5.05 9.10 10.23
N ASP A 479 -6.34 9.46 10.15
CA ASP A 479 -7.42 8.81 10.90
C ASP A 479 -7.58 7.32 10.52
N LEU A 480 -7.16 6.92 9.32
CA LEU A 480 -7.10 5.51 8.89
C LEU A 480 -5.96 4.72 9.56
N PHE A 481 -5.07 5.37 10.31
CA PHE A 481 -3.98 4.74 11.05
C PHE A 481 -4.33 4.52 12.53
N GLN A 482 -5.53 4.91 12.96
CA GLN A 482 -6.07 4.56 14.27
C GLN A 482 -6.27 3.04 14.39
N GLU A 483 -5.78 2.43 15.47
CA GLU A 483 -6.00 1.01 15.75
C GLU A 483 -7.42 0.73 16.28
N GLU A 484 -8.05 -0.33 15.76
CA GLU A 484 -9.43 -0.74 16.07
C GLU A 484 -9.49 -1.80 17.19
N GLY A 485 -8.56 -1.77 18.14
CA GLY A 485 -8.42 -2.79 19.19
C GLY A 485 -8.02 -4.17 18.67
N GLU A 486 -8.04 -5.20 19.54
CA GLU A 486 -7.50 -6.52 19.19
C GLU A 486 -8.27 -7.21 18.06
N HIS A 487 -9.60 -7.07 18.04
CA HIS A 487 -10.51 -7.73 17.11
C HIS A 487 -10.84 -6.89 15.86
N GLY A 488 -10.36 -5.64 15.78
CA GLY A 488 -10.68 -4.73 14.68
C GLY A 488 -9.73 -4.80 13.48
N GLY A 489 -10.21 -4.29 12.34
CA GLY A 489 -9.53 -4.39 11.04
C GLY A 489 -8.37 -3.42 10.81
N CYS A 490 -7.87 -3.40 9.57
CA CYS A 490 -6.87 -2.46 9.09
C CYS A 490 -7.55 -1.39 8.21
N LEU A 491 -7.74 -0.16 8.70
CA LEU A 491 -8.49 0.87 7.98
C LEU A 491 -7.76 1.48 6.78
N HIS A 492 -6.43 1.49 6.82
CA HIS A 492 -5.57 2.09 5.78
C HIS A 492 -5.15 1.10 4.69
N SER A 493 -5.57 -0.17 4.75
CA SER A 493 -5.11 -1.18 3.79
C SER A 493 -5.45 -0.82 2.34
N ASP A 494 -6.67 -0.36 2.09
CA ASP A 494 -7.10 0.01 0.73
C ASP A 494 -6.46 1.32 0.23
N LEU A 495 -6.08 2.24 1.13
CA LEU A 495 -5.29 3.42 0.78
C LEU A 495 -3.90 3.03 0.27
N LEU A 496 -3.25 2.06 0.93
CA LEU A 496 -1.94 1.57 0.50
C LEU A 496 -2.05 0.81 -0.83
N TRP A 497 -3.08 -0.06 -0.97
CA TRP A 497 -3.37 -0.73 -2.24
C TRP A 497 -3.73 0.25 -3.37
N ALA A 498 -4.43 1.35 -3.08
CA ALA A 498 -4.71 2.41 -4.05
C ALA A 498 -3.42 3.10 -4.55
N LEU A 499 -2.49 3.38 -3.65
CA LEU A 499 -1.18 3.95 -3.99
C LEU A 499 -0.33 2.96 -4.80
N GLU A 500 -0.31 1.68 -4.42
CA GLU A 500 0.35 0.59 -5.16
C GLU A 500 -0.22 0.43 -6.58
N VAL A 501 -1.55 0.38 -6.73
CA VAL A 501 -2.23 0.30 -8.05
C VAL A 501 -1.83 1.46 -8.96
N VAL A 502 -1.83 2.68 -8.44
CA VAL A 502 -1.47 3.87 -9.20
C VAL A 502 0.03 3.94 -9.51
N ALA A 503 0.90 3.33 -8.69
CA ALA A 503 2.34 3.30 -8.93
C ALA A 503 2.76 2.46 -10.16
N TRP A 504 1.89 1.57 -10.67
CA TRP A 504 2.11 0.87 -11.93
C TRP A 504 2.04 1.80 -13.16
N ALA A 505 1.40 2.96 -13.05
CA ALA A 505 1.36 3.94 -14.13
C ALA A 505 2.60 4.87 -14.10
N PRO A 506 3.45 4.92 -15.15
CA PRO A 506 4.70 5.68 -15.12
C PRO A 506 4.50 7.15 -14.75
N GLN A 507 3.44 7.77 -15.26
CA GLN A 507 3.10 9.18 -15.03
C GLN A 507 2.68 9.52 -13.59
N PHE A 508 2.36 8.52 -12.76
CA PHE A 508 1.88 8.71 -11.38
C PHE A 508 2.80 8.11 -10.32
N LEU A 509 3.68 7.17 -10.70
CA LEU A 509 4.71 6.54 -9.88
C LEU A 509 5.41 7.50 -8.89
N GLY A 510 5.97 8.61 -9.36
CA GLY A 510 6.70 9.54 -8.49
C GLY A 510 5.79 10.20 -7.45
N ARG A 511 4.54 10.49 -7.79
CA ARG A 511 3.54 11.01 -6.82
C ARG A 511 3.15 9.96 -5.81
N ALA A 512 2.93 8.71 -6.23
CA ALA A 512 2.59 7.60 -5.35
C ALA A 512 3.73 7.30 -4.36
N ALA A 513 4.97 7.24 -4.84
CA ALA A 513 6.16 7.03 -4.01
C ALA A 513 6.36 8.17 -2.99
N LEU A 514 6.18 9.43 -3.38
CA LEU A 514 6.28 10.56 -2.45
C LEU A 514 5.10 10.64 -1.47
N ALA A 515 3.89 10.20 -1.85
CA ALA A 515 2.75 10.10 -0.94
C ALA A 515 2.97 9.00 0.11
N LEU A 516 3.48 7.83 -0.30
CA LEU A 516 3.91 6.76 0.61
C LEU A 516 5.04 7.21 1.54
N ALA A 517 6.02 7.97 1.04
CA ALA A 517 7.09 8.54 1.86
C ALA A 517 6.58 9.59 2.86
N ALA A 518 5.66 10.47 2.45
CA ALA A 518 5.03 11.46 3.33
C ALA A 518 4.17 10.80 4.42
N LEU A 519 3.46 9.71 4.10
CA LEU A 519 2.77 8.86 5.06
C LEU A 519 3.77 8.18 6.00
N ALA A 520 4.87 7.60 5.49
CA ALA A 520 5.90 6.93 6.28
C ALA A 520 6.64 7.86 7.25
N GLU A 521 6.86 9.13 6.87
CA GLU A 521 7.48 10.17 7.72
C GLU A 521 6.56 10.58 8.89
N ARG A 522 5.25 10.36 8.77
CA ARG A 522 4.22 10.69 9.79
C ARG A 522 3.57 9.46 10.41
N ASP A 523 4.08 8.27 10.13
CA ASP A 523 3.45 7.00 10.49
C ASP A 523 3.57 6.72 12.00
N PRO A 524 2.46 6.61 12.78
CA PRO A 524 2.54 6.45 14.24
C PRO A 524 2.99 5.05 14.69
N GLY A 525 3.29 4.13 13.76
CA GLY A 525 3.47 2.71 14.04
C GLY A 525 2.16 1.99 14.35
N GLY A 526 2.25 0.70 14.67
CA GLY A 526 1.12 -0.15 15.01
C GLY A 526 1.39 -1.64 14.74
N ARG A 527 0.38 -2.48 14.99
CA ARG A 527 0.47 -3.94 14.94
C ARG A 527 0.47 -4.56 13.54
N TRP A 528 -0.03 -3.85 12.54
CA TRP A 528 -0.17 -4.35 11.16
C TRP A 528 1.14 -4.21 10.38
N SER A 529 1.54 -5.25 9.65
CA SER A 529 2.73 -5.22 8.79
C SER A 529 2.56 -4.41 7.50
N ASN A 530 1.33 -4.29 7.00
CA ASN A 530 1.00 -3.44 5.86
C ASN A 530 1.07 -1.97 6.28
N ARG A 531 2.21 -1.31 6.05
CA ARG A 531 2.51 0.08 6.43
C ARG A 531 3.09 0.85 5.24
N PRO A 532 3.04 2.20 5.24
CA PRO A 532 3.51 3.01 4.11
C PRO A 532 4.99 2.77 3.78
N SER A 533 5.82 2.52 4.81
CA SER A 533 7.23 2.16 4.66
C SER A 533 7.45 0.78 4.01
N ALA A 534 6.56 -0.18 4.24
CA ALA A 534 6.59 -1.49 3.61
C ALA A 534 6.20 -1.40 2.12
N SER A 535 5.06 -0.77 1.80
CA SER A 535 4.65 -0.53 0.40
C SER A 535 5.68 0.28 -0.38
N LEU A 536 6.33 1.27 0.26
CA LEU A 536 7.42 2.04 -0.36
C LEU A 536 8.69 1.21 -0.62
N ALA A 537 9.02 0.27 0.28
CA ALA A 537 10.15 -0.63 0.11
C ALA A 537 9.89 -1.65 -1.01
N GLU A 538 8.72 -2.28 -1.06
CA GLU A 538 8.32 -3.22 -2.12
C GLU A 538 8.28 -2.56 -3.50
N LEU A 539 7.80 -1.30 -3.57
CA LEU A 539 7.78 -0.50 -4.80
C LEU A 539 9.17 -0.30 -5.43
N LEU A 540 10.20 -0.18 -4.57
CA LEU A 540 11.57 0.18 -4.93
C LEU A 540 12.59 -0.95 -4.68
N LEU A 541 12.14 -2.18 -4.39
CA LEU A 541 13.00 -3.29 -4.03
C LEU A 541 13.91 -3.72 -5.20
N PRO A 542 15.25 -3.66 -5.08
CA PRO A 542 16.15 -4.00 -6.19
C PRO A 542 16.05 -5.45 -6.67
N VAL A 543 15.68 -6.40 -5.80
CA VAL A 543 15.61 -7.85 -6.14
C VAL A 543 14.38 -8.18 -6.98
N GLN A 544 13.24 -7.55 -6.68
CA GLN A 544 11.96 -7.79 -7.35
C GLN A 544 11.08 -6.54 -7.19
N PRO A 545 11.26 -5.50 -8.04
CA PRO A 545 10.50 -4.27 -7.93
C PRO A 545 9.02 -4.51 -8.24
N GLN A 546 8.11 -4.09 -7.36
CA GLN A 546 6.67 -4.18 -7.57
C GLN A 546 6.12 -3.01 -8.40
N SER A 547 6.84 -2.63 -9.46
CA SER A 547 6.49 -1.59 -10.42
C SER A 547 7.19 -1.84 -11.75
N ILE A 548 6.81 -1.12 -12.81
CA ILE A 548 7.53 -1.12 -14.10
C ILE A 548 8.75 -0.18 -14.11
N THR A 549 9.34 0.10 -12.94
CA THR A 549 10.51 0.97 -12.82
C THR A 549 11.78 0.32 -13.39
N THR A 550 12.56 1.12 -14.09
CA THR A 550 13.97 0.82 -14.35
C THR A 550 14.83 1.07 -13.11
N ALA A 551 16.00 0.43 -13.06
CA ALA A 551 17.00 0.67 -12.01
C ALA A 551 17.39 2.17 -11.89
N ALA A 552 17.50 2.88 -13.01
CA ALA A 552 17.84 4.30 -13.03
C ALA A 552 16.74 5.19 -12.41
N GLU A 553 15.47 4.85 -12.64
CA GLU A 553 14.33 5.53 -12.04
C GLU A 553 14.24 5.25 -10.54
N ARG A 554 14.41 4.00 -10.09
CA ARG A 554 14.46 3.66 -8.66
C ARG A 554 15.53 4.44 -7.91
N ARG A 555 16.75 4.51 -8.42
CA ARG A 555 17.85 5.31 -7.83
C ARG A 555 17.54 6.81 -7.78
N THR A 556 16.73 7.29 -8.72
CA THR A 556 16.33 8.70 -8.79
C THR A 556 15.20 9.00 -7.80
N LEU A 557 14.21 8.11 -7.67
CA LEU A 557 13.20 8.17 -6.61
C LEU A 557 13.83 8.05 -5.22
N PHE A 558 14.76 7.10 -5.02
CA PHE A 558 15.44 6.91 -3.74
C PHE A 558 16.16 8.19 -3.31
N ARG A 559 16.93 8.82 -4.20
CA ARG A 559 17.55 10.13 -3.93
C ARG A 559 16.51 11.19 -3.58
N LEU A 560 15.50 11.40 -4.44
CA LEU A 560 14.42 12.38 -4.23
C LEU A 560 13.68 12.18 -2.89
N ILE A 561 13.43 10.94 -2.48
CA ILE A 561 12.83 10.60 -1.19
C ILE A 561 13.79 10.95 -0.04
N THR A 562 15.07 10.60 -0.15
CA THR A 562 16.07 10.95 0.89
C THR A 562 16.30 12.46 1.03
N ASP A 563 16.14 13.23 -0.04
CA ASP A 563 16.22 14.70 -0.01
C ASP A 563 14.98 15.33 0.65
N ARG A 564 13.77 14.82 0.36
CA ARG A 564 12.49 15.41 0.84
C ARG A 564 12.01 14.89 2.18
N PHE A 565 12.30 13.64 2.51
CA PHE A 565 11.83 12.94 3.69
C PHE A 565 13.02 12.19 4.33
N PRO A 566 13.92 12.90 5.04
CA PRO A 566 15.21 12.33 5.43
C PRO A 566 15.10 11.10 6.35
N ASN A 567 14.06 11.00 7.19
CA ASN A 567 13.88 9.84 8.07
C ASN A 567 13.23 8.67 7.32
N ALA A 568 12.18 8.91 6.54
CA ALA A 568 11.58 7.90 5.67
C ALA A 568 12.57 7.37 4.63
N GLY A 569 13.40 8.25 4.05
CA GLY A 569 14.46 7.89 3.10
C GLY A 569 15.62 7.13 3.74
N TRP A 570 16.05 7.50 4.95
CA TRP A 570 17.01 6.70 5.71
C TRP A 570 16.45 5.32 6.07
N ASN A 571 15.20 5.24 6.51
CA ASN A 571 14.52 3.98 6.81
C ASN A 571 14.31 3.11 5.56
N LEU A 572 13.94 3.70 4.44
CA LEU A 572 13.88 3.05 3.13
C LEU A 572 15.26 2.48 2.75
N GLY A 573 16.32 3.29 2.84
CA GLY A 573 17.68 2.84 2.52
C GLY A 573 18.10 1.63 3.35
N LYS A 574 17.81 1.63 4.65
CA LYS A 574 18.02 0.44 5.52
C LYS A 574 17.20 -0.77 5.09
N ALA A 575 15.95 -0.59 4.63
CA ALA A 575 15.08 -1.67 4.19
C ALA A 575 15.47 -2.27 2.83
N LEU A 576 16.09 -1.47 1.95
CA LEU A 576 16.59 -1.93 0.64
C LEU A 576 17.98 -2.61 0.73
N MET A 577 18.69 -2.49 1.86
CA MET A 577 19.99 -3.17 2.06
C MET A 577 19.84 -4.70 2.12
N PRO A 578 20.86 -5.48 1.70
CA PRO A 578 20.79 -6.94 1.70
C PRO A 578 20.61 -7.51 3.12
N ASN A 579 19.56 -8.30 3.30
CA ASN A 579 19.29 -9.06 4.52
C ASN A 579 19.02 -10.54 4.16
N GLN A 580 19.47 -11.47 5.01
CA GLN A 580 19.39 -12.92 4.73
C GLN A 580 17.98 -13.51 4.94
N THR A 581 17.01 -12.71 5.37
CA THR A 581 15.65 -13.16 5.76
C THR A 581 14.50 -12.35 5.14
N THR A 582 14.74 -11.59 4.07
CA THR A 582 13.69 -10.76 3.43
C THR A 582 12.56 -11.61 2.85
N ILE A 583 11.32 -11.33 3.30
CA ILE A 583 10.08 -11.85 2.71
C ILE A 583 9.52 -10.76 1.78
N ILE A 584 9.18 -11.13 0.55
CA ILE A 584 8.64 -10.23 -0.48
C ILE A 584 7.13 -10.42 -0.58
N THR A 585 6.37 -9.34 -0.49
CA THR A 585 4.90 -9.32 -0.59
C THR A 585 4.49 -8.67 -1.91
N PRO A 586 3.72 -9.36 -2.78
CA PRO A 586 3.24 -8.76 -4.02
C PRO A 586 2.33 -7.55 -3.77
N SER A 587 2.62 -6.42 -4.42
CA SER A 587 1.78 -5.22 -4.33
C SER A 587 0.49 -5.36 -5.13
N ALA A 588 -0.53 -4.58 -4.75
CA ALA A 588 -1.80 -4.53 -5.46
C ALA A 588 -1.62 -4.13 -6.94
N ARG A 589 -2.42 -4.74 -7.82
CA ARG A 589 -2.38 -4.54 -9.28
C ARG A 589 -3.68 -3.91 -9.79
N PRO A 590 -3.64 -3.12 -10.87
CA PRO A 590 -4.84 -2.52 -11.47
C PRO A 590 -5.81 -3.61 -11.96
N ALA A 591 -7.11 -3.36 -11.82
CA ALA A 591 -8.18 -4.29 -12.17
C ALA A 591 -8.60 -4.23 -13.65
N LEU A 592 -8.55 -3.04 -14.28
CA LEU A 592 -8.93 -2.85 -15.69
C LEU A 592 -7.83 -2.18 -16.53
N ARG A 593 -6.99 -1.34 -15.93
CA ARG A 593 -5.96 -0.59 -16.65
C ARG A 593 -4.73 -1.47 -16.95
N SER A 594 -4.30 -1.49 -18.21
CA SER A 594 -3.11 -2.23 -18.67
C SER A 594 -1.78 -1.54 -18.27
N TRP A 595 -1.62 -1.17 -17.00
CA TRP A 595 -0.38 -0.56 -16.48
C TRP A 595 0.60 -1.61 -15.93
N ALA A 596 0.10 -2.64 -15.26
CA ALA A 596 0.94 -3.74 -14.76
C ALA A 596 1.26 -4.76 -15.90
N PRO A 597 2.48 -5.32 -15.95
CA PRO A 597 2.85 -6.30 -16.96
C PRO A 597 2.19 -7.66 -16.64
N GLU A 598 1.77 -8.39 -17.68
CA GLU A 598 1.10 -9.70 -17.55
C GLU A 598 1.92 -10.73 -16.75
N LYS A 599 3.25 -10.65 -16.80
CA LYS A 599 4.14 -11.53 -16.02
C LYS A 599 4.39 -10.93 -14.63
N GLU A 600 4.21 -11.75 -13.59
CA GLU A 600 4.41 -11.34 -12.20
C GLU A 600 5.88 -11.04 -11.83
N ARG A 601 6.84 -11.60 -12.58
CA ARG A 601 8.28 -11.46 -12.29
C ARG A 601 9.04 -10.98 -13.52
N GLN A 602 9.75 -9.87 -13.38
CA GLN A 602 10.83 -9.50 -14.30
C GLN A 602 12.17 -9.99 -13.74
N PRO A 603 13.04 -10.62 -14.54
CA PRO A 603 14.36 -11.05 -14.07
C PRO A 603 15.27 -9.82 -13.89
N VAL A 604 15.83 -9.67 -12.69
CA VAL A 604 16.84 -8.65 -12.41
C VAL A 604 18.23 -9.23 -12.67
N LEU A 605 19.09 -8.48 -13.39
CA LEU A 605 20.48 -8.86 -13.59
C LEU A 605 21.27 -8.68 -12.29
N LEU A 606 22.11 -9.66 -11.95
CA LEU A 606 22.94 -9.60 -10.73
C LEU A 606 23.88 -8.38 -10.72
N SER A 607 24.31 -7.90 -11.90
CA SER A 607 25.06 -6.66 -12.07
C SER A 607 24.27 -5.43 -11.61
N ASP A 608 23.01 -5.35 -12.01
CA ASP A 608 22.15 -4.18 -11.79
C ASP A 608 21.73 -4.13 -10.33
N TYR A 609 21.44 -5.31 -9.74
CA TYR A 609 21.23 -5.47 -8.31
C TYR A 609 22.41 -4.93 -7.49
N TRP A 610 23.64 -5.40 -7.74
CA TRP A 610 24.80 -4.93 -6.98
C TRP A 610 25.15 -3.46 -7.26
N ALA A 611 24.86 -2.94 -8.45
CA ALA A 611 24.98 -1.51 -8.75
C ALA A 611 23.98 -0.69 -7.93
N GLU A 612 22.71 -1.09 -7.83
CA GLU A 612 21.73 -0.42 -6.97
C GLU A 612 22.08 -0.51 -5.48
N ILE A 613 22.56 -1.66 -4.98
CA ILE A 613 23.03 -1.78 -3.59
C ILE A 613 24.25 -0.87 -3.34
N GLN A 614 25.16 -0.76 -4.30
CA GLN A 614 26.29 0.18 -4.22
C GLN A 614 25.80 1.62 -4.16
N ASP A 615 24.91 2.04 -5.06
CA ASP A 615 24.37 3.41 -5.10
C ASP A 615 23.55 3.76 -3.84
N ILE A 616 22.77 2.82 -3.30
CA ILE A 616 22.06 2.97 -2.01
C ILE A 616 23.07 3.14 -0.87
N SER A 617 24.11 2.30 -0.84
CA SER A 617 25.14 2.33 0.21
C SER A 617 25.99 3.61 0.17
N GLU A 618 26.33 4.10 -1.03
CA GLU A 618 27.01 5.38 -1.21
C GLU A 618 26.14 6.56 -0.78
N ARG A 619 24.84 6.53 -1.12
CA ARG A 619 23.89 7.55 -0.67
C ARG A 619 23.66 7.53 0.84
N LEU A 620 23.65 6.36 1.48
CA LEU A 620 23.61 6.25 2.94
C LEU A 620 24.90 6.82 3.59
N LEU A 621 26.05 6.67 2.94
CA LEU A 621 27.32 7.29 3.35
C LEU A 621 27.30 8.83 3.22
N GLU A 622 26.71 9.38 2.15
CA GLU A 622 26.46 10.82 2.02
C GLU A 622 25.54 11.34 3.12
N LEU A 623 24.40 10.67 3.33
CA LEU A 623 23.38 11.05 4.31
C LEU A 623 23.84 10.89 5.76
N ALA A 624 24.91 10.16 6.02
CA ALA A 624 25.47 10.05 7.38
C ALA A 624 26.03 11.38 7.89
N GLY A 625 26.55 12.25 7.00
CA GLY A 625 27.03 13.58 7.35
C GLY A 625 27.98 13.56 8.55
N SER A 626 27.61 14.26 9.62
CA SER A 626 28.30 14.22 10.93
C SER A 626 27.50 13.51 12.03
N ASP A 627 26.40 12.80 11.69
CA ASP A 627 25.51 12.13 12.63
C ASP A 627 26.12 10.81 13.14
N PRO A 628 26.52 10.72 14.42
CA PRO A 628 27.19 9.54 14.97
C PRO A 628 26.35 8.26 14.88
N THR A 629 25.01 8.37 14.90
CA THR A 629 24.10 7.22 14.86
C THR A 629 24.03 6.61 13.46
N ARG A 630 24.10 7.46 12.42
CA ARG A 630 24.19 7.03 11.02
C ARG A 630 25.54 6.39 10.74
N TRP A 631 26.63 6.96 11.26
CA TRP A 631 27.95 6.35 11.21
C TRP A 631 28.02 5.01 11.94
N HIS A 632 27.37 4.86 13.10
CA HIS A 632 27.25 3.56 13.79
C HIS A 632 26.57 2.51 12.91
N PHE A 633 25.45 2.85 12.25
CA PHE A 633 24.78 1.93 11.32
C PHE A 633 25.72 1.49 10.18
N LEU A 634 26.41 2.43 9.52
CA LEU A 634 27.37 2.10 8.45
C LEU A 634 28.51 1.20 8.96
N LEU A 635 29.08 1.51 10.13
CA LEU A 635 30.16 0.72 10.72
C LEU A 635 29.69 -0.65 11.26
N ARG A 636 28.40 -0.84 11.51
CA ARG A 636 27.77 -2.14 11.82
C ARG A 636 27.38 -2.94 10.55
N SER A 637 27.26 -2.28 9.41
CA SER A 637 26.88 -2.87 8.13
C SER A 637 28.06 -3.16 7.19
N LEU A 638 29.31 -3.15 7.65
CA LEU A 638 30.51 -3.31 6.80
C LEU A 638 30.57 -4.64 6.04
N ASN A 639 29.89 -5.69 6.51
CA ASN A 639 29.81 -6.98 5.81
C ASN A 639 28.79 -6.97 4.64
N SER A 640 27.91 -5.96 4.57
CA SER A 640 26.95 -5.76 3.47
C SER A 640 27.49 -4.85 2.36
N PHE A 641 28.70 -4.29 2.51
CA PHE A 641 29.32 -3.39 1.53
C PHE A 641 30.41 -4.09 0.70
N MET A 642 30.49 -3.71 -0.58
CA MET A 642 31.58 -4.15 -1.46
C MET A 642 32.94 -3.62 -0.99
N PRO A 643 34.06 -4.32 -1.22
CA PRO A 643 35.36 -3.97 -0.65
C PRO A 643 35.82 -2.51 -0.87
N PRO A 644 35.64 -1.88 -2.06
CA PRO A 644 36.01 -0.48 -2.26
C PRO A 644 35.19 0.48 -1.40
N LEU A 645 33.90 0.17 -1.16
CA LEU A 645 33.04 0.99 -0.31
C LEU A 645 33.32 0.74 1.17
N LYS A 646 33.56 -0.51 1.58
CA LYS A 646 34.02 -0.84 2.94
C LYS A 646 35.26 -0.03 3.32
N GLU A 647 36.24 0.04 2.41
CA GLU A 647 37.44 0.86 2.60
C GLU A 647 37.14 2.36 2.63
N ARG A 648 36.26 2.86 1.75
CA ARG A 648 35.79 4.27 1.78
C ARG A 648 35.07 4.61 3.08
N VAL A 649 34.22 3.75 3.62
CA VAL A 649 33.50 3.96 4.89
C VAL A 649 34.51 4.04 6.04
N LEU A 650 35.45 3.10 6.12
CA LEU A 650 36.50 3.10 7.15
C LEU A 650 37.38 4.36 7.06
N ARG A 651 37.89 4.72 5.88
CA ARG A 651 38.66 5.95 5.69
C ARG A 651 37.87 7.21 5.97
N SER A 652 36.61 7.26 5.54
CA SER A 652 35.77 8.45 5.76
C SER A 652 35.45 8.63 7.24
N ALA A 653 35.35 7.55 8.02
CA ALA A 653 35.24 7.55 9.48
C ALA A 653 36.57 7.94 10.16
N GLU A 654 37.72 7.53 9.63
CA GLU A 654 39.06 7.98 10.06
C GLU A 654 39.24 9.50 9.81
N ASP A 655 38.88 9.99 8.61
CA ASP A 655 38.87 11.41 8.23
C ASP A 655 37.77 12.22 8.95
N LEU A 656 36.73 11.57 9.45
CA LEU A 656 35.62 12.23 10.17
C LEU A 656 36.15 12.91 11.43
N VAL A 657 37.08 12.26 12.15
CA VAL A 657 37.69 12.71 13.41
C VAL A 657 38.18 14.16 13.34
N GLY A 658 38.82 14.55 12.24
CA GLY A 658 39.33 15.91 12.02
C GLY A 658 38.25 16.97 11.76
N ARG A 659 37.02 16.55 11.41
CA ARG A 659 35.94 17.41 10.90
C ARG A 659 34.75 17.56 11.86
N ILE A 660 34.47 16.56 12.70
CA ILE A 660 33.43 16.65 13.73
C ILE A 660 33.91 17.48 14.93
N ALA A 661 33.01 18.26 15.54
CA ALA A 661 33.37 19.08 16.70
C ALA A 661 33.55 18.19 17.93
N GLU A 662 34.18 18.75 18.97
CA GLU A 662 34.59 18.02 20.17
C GLU A 662 33.42 17.30 20.88
N LYS A 663 32.18 17.80 20.71
CA LYS A 663 30.97 17.16 21.22
C LYS A 663 30.59 15.91 20.41
N GLU A 664 30.49 16.00 19.08
CA GLU A 664 30.17 14.83 18.26
C GLU A 664 31.30 13.78 18.28
N ARG A 665 32.56 14.20 18.48
CA ARG A 665 33.68 13.27 18.75
C ARG A 665 33.39 12.35 19.93
N GLN A 666 32.84 12.89 21.01
CA GLN A 666 32.53 12.11 22.21
C GLN A 666 31.40 11.11 21.93
N THR A 667 30.32 11.53 21.28
CA THR A 667 29.22 10.64 20.88
C THR A 667 29.68 9.57 19.90
N PHE A 668 30.50 9.91 18.90
CA PHE A 668 31.03 8.93 17.95
C PHE A 668 32.01 7.95 18.60
N ARG A 669 32.86 8.42 19.51
CA ARG A 669 33.74 7.58 20.33
C ARG A 669 32.93 6.62 21.21
N GLU A 670 31.78 7.04 21.73
CA GLU A 670 30.86 6.19 22.50
C GLU A 670 30.23 5.09 21.63
N GLU A 671 29.70 5.44 20.46
CA GLU A 671 29.11 4.44 19.54
C GLU A 671 30.14 3.45 18.97
N LEU A 672 31.38 3.89 18.77
CA LEU A 672 32.53 3.02 18.47
C LEU A 672 32.85 2.10 19.64
N ARG A 673 32.83 2.61 20.88
CA ARG A 673 33.07 1.84 22.10
C ARG A 673 32.06 0.70 22.23
N LYS A 674 30.78 0.96 21.98
CA LYS A 674 29.69 -0.03 21.95
C LYS A 674 29.90 -1.11 20.89
N LEU A 675 30.22 -0.69 19.66
CA LEU A 675 30.49 -1.60 18.55
C LEU A 675 31.69 -2.52 18.84
N LEU A 676 32.80 -1.95 19.33
CA LEU A 676 34.00 -2.69 19.74
C LEU A 676 33.70 -3.65 20.90
N HIS A 677 32.98 -3.20 21.94
CA HIS A 677 32.57 -4.04 23.05
C HIS A 677 31.78 -5.27 22.56
N HIS A 678 30.78 -5.05 21.70
CA HIS A 678 29.97 -6.13 21.14
C HIS A 678 30.81 -7.14 20.33
N HIS A 679 31.67 -6.68 19.41
CA HIS A 679 32.50 -7.62 18.63
C HIS A 679 33.56 -8.32 19.50
N ASN A 680 34.18 -7.63 20.45
CA ASN A 680 35.24 -8.20 21.29
C ASN A 680 34.73 -9.23 22.32
N GLN A 681 33.44 -9.19 22.72
CA GLN A 681 32.81 -10.29 23.47
C GLN A 681 32.87 -11.65 22.73
N PHE A 682 32.87 -11.64 21.39
CA PHE A 682 32.82 -12.85 20.56
C PHE A 682 34.12 -13.13 19.80
N SER A 683 35.11 -12.22 19.83
CA SER A 683 36.37 -12.34 19.07
C SER A 683 37.24 -13.54 19.49
N GLY A 684 37.09 -14.02 20.73
CA GLY A 684 37.75 -15.24 21.22
C GLY A 684 37.13 -16.56 20.75
N LYS A 685 36.10 -16.55 19.90
CA LYS A 685 35.46 -17.75 19.35
C LYS A 685 35.83 -17.93 17.87
N GLU A 686 36.40 -19.08 17.54
CA GLU A 686 36.68 -19.43 16.14
C GLU A 686 35.40 -19.56 15.30
N ASN A 687 35.47 -19.16 14.02
CA ASN A 687 34.45 -19.38 12.99
C ASN A 687 33.06 -18.73 13.20
N VAL A 688 33.01 -17.47 13.67
CA VAL A 688 31.75 -16.69 13.73
C VAL A 688 31.64 -15.73 12.53
N ALA A 689 30.87 -16.12 11.50
CA ALA A 689 30.85 -15.45 10.19
C ALA A 689 30.41 -13.97 10.15
N TRP A 690 29.73 -13.46 11.19
CA TRP A 690 29.34 -12.04 11.28
C TRP A 690 30.38 -11.17 12.01
N VAL A 691 31.30 -11.78 12.78
CA VAL A 691 32.35 -11.04 13.50
C VAL A 691 33.35 -10.49 12.49
N TYR A 692 33.79 -9.25 12.70
CA TYR A 692 34.72 -8.63 11.78
C TYR A 692 36.12 -9.25 11.84
N PRO A 693 36.83 -9.34 10.70
CA PRO A 693 38.24 -9.69 10.65
C PRO A 693 39.09 -8.82 11.58
N LYS A 694 40.16 -9.40 12.11
CA LYS A 694 41.04 -8.73 13.10
C LYS A 694 41.58 -7.39 12.60
N ASP A 695 41.96 -7.30 11.32
CA ASP A 695 42.44 -6.07 10.68
C ASP A 695 41.41 -4.92 10.69
N VAL A 696 40.12 -5.25 10.62
CA VAL A 696 39.02 -4.27 10.73
C VAL A 696 38.84 -3.85 12.19
N LEU A 697 38.87 -4.80 13.13
CA LEU A 697 38.76 -4.51 14.56
C LEU A 697 39.94 -3.66 15.06
N ASP A 698 41.17 -4.01 14.67
CA ASP A 698 42.39 -3.28 15.01
C ASP A 698 42.33 -1.82 14.48
N ARG A 699 41.73 -1.58 13.30
CA ARG A 699 41.48 -0.22 12.77
C ARG A 699 40.40 0.53 13.53
N LEU A 700 39.28 -0.10 13.85
CA LEU A 700 38.22 0.53 14.65
C LEU A 700 38.72 0.87 16.07
N GLU A 701 39.60 0.06 16.64
CA GLU A 701 40.26 0.34 17.91
C GLU A 701 41.27 1.51 17.78
N ALA A 702 42.08 1.54 16.73
CA ALA A 702 42.96 2.67 16.45
C ALA A 702 42.18 3.98 16.27
N LEU A 703 41.03 3.93 15.59
CA LEU A 703 40.11 5.05 15.43
C LEU A 703 39.57 5.52 16.80
N TYR A 704 39.07 4.60 17.62
CA TYR A 704 38.60 4.89 18.99
C TYR A 704 39.69 5.52 19.86
N ARG A 705 40.95 5.06 19.74
CA ARG A 705 42.11 5.64 20.42
C ARG A 705 42.48 7.03 19.89
N SER A 706 42.36 7.28 18.58
CA SER A 706 42.64 8.59 17.97
C SER A 706 41.67 9.70 18.43
N LEU A 707 40.47 9.31 18.87
CA LEU A 707 39.45 10.17 19.47
C LEU A 707 39.67 10.42 20.98
N GLU A 708 40.78 9.97 21.57
CA GLU A 708 41.05 10.17 23.00
C GLU A 708 41.34 11.65 23.34
N PRO A 709 40.53 12.30 24.20
CA PRO A 709 40.74 13.71 24.53
C PRO A 709 41.88 13.87 25.55
N ALA A 710 42.60 14.99 25.45
CA ALA A 710 43.72 15.31 26.35
C ALA A 710 43.28 15.69 27.78
N ASP A 711 42.04 16.16 27.95
CA ASP A 711 41.43 16.40 29.26
C ASP A 711 41.18 15.07 29.99
N PRO A 712 41.79 14.82 31.17
CA PRO A 712 41.54 13.61 31.95
C PRO A 712 40.06 13.36 32.24
N ILE A 713 39.26 14.43 32.36
CA ILE A 713 37.82 14.35 32.68
C ILE A 713 37.03 13.86 31.46
N ALA A 714 37.18 14.50 30.30
CA ALA A 714 36.58 14.01 29.05
C ALA A 714 37.05 12.59 28.68
N ARG A 715 38.28 12.20 29.06
CA ARG A 715 38.84 10.88 28.76
C ARG A 715 38.24 9.77 29.63
N LEU A 716 38.09 10.02 30.93
CA LEU A 716 37.78 9.02 31.95
C LEU A 716 36.35 9.10 32.47
N GLY A 717 35.61 10.20 32.21
CA GLY A 717 34.29 10.46 32.79
C GLY A 717 33.25 9.37 32.49
N TRP A 718 33.34 8.72 31.33
CA TRP A 718 32.48 7.60 30.94
C TRP A 718 32.64 6.34 31.80
N LEU A 719 33.74 6.18 32.54
CA LEU A 719 33.90 5.09 33.51
C LEU A 719 32.97 5.28 34.72
N PHE A 720 32.47 6.51 34.93
CA PHE A 720 31.49 6.87 35.94
C PHE A 720 30.10 7.10 35.30
N SER A 721 29.75 6.29 34.29
CA SER A 721 28.37 6.09 33.83
C SER A 721 27.66 5.03 34.68
N PHE A 722 26.35 4.83 34.46
CA PHE A 722 25.63 3.70 35.08
C PHE A 722 25.84 2.36 34.34
N HIS A 723 26.25 2.39 33.06
CA HIS A 723 26.58 1.19 32.27
C HIS A 723 27.94 1.39 31.57
N VAL A 724 28.94 0.61 31.98
CA VAL A 724 30.34 0.79 31.58
C VAL A 724 30.72 -0.25 30.52
N GLU A 725 30.66 0.15 29.25
CA GLU A 725 30.94 -0.72 28.10
C GLU A 725 32.42 -0.60 27.72
N ARG A 726 33.30 -1.50 28.17
CA ARG A 726 34.73 -1.38 27.86
C ARG A 726 35.02 -1.79 26.39
N PRO A 727 35.82 -1.02 25.63
CA PRO A 727 36.09 -1.34 24.22
C PRO A 727 37.01 -2.54 24.02
N THR A 728 37.83 -2.86 25.03
CA THR A 728 38.96 -3.82 24.98
C THR A 728 39.03 -4.64 26.26
N ASP A 729 39.67 -5.82 26.22
CA ASP A 729 39.83 -6.73 27.38
C ASP A 729 38.50 -7.18 28.03
N VAL A 730 37.43 -7.22 27.22
CA VAL A 730 36.07 -7.59 27.67
C VAL A 730 36.01 -9.05 28.11
N ALA A 731 35.36 -9.33 29.25
CA ALA A 731 35.03 -10.67 29.70
C ALA A 731 33.54 -10.99 29.45
N MET A 732 33.23 -12.26 29.16
CA MET A 732 31.83 -12.72 29.12
C MET A 732 31.25 -13.03 30.51
N ASP A 733 32.10 -13.28 31.53
CA ASP A 733 31.65 -13.47 32.90
C ASP A 733 31.41 -12.14 33.60
N TRP A 734 30.23 -11.96 34.18
CA TRP A 734 29.83 -10.68 34.77
C TRP A 734 30.64 -10.29 36.01
N LYS A 735 31.16 -11.26 36.78
CA LYS A 735 31.99 -10.95 37.96
C LYS A 735 33.38 -10.54 37.54
N GLU A 736 33.94 -11.20 36.53
CA GLU A 736 35.21 -10.82 35.92
C GLU A 736 35.10 -9.42 35.28
N GLU A 737 34.03 -9.15 34.51
CA GLU A 737 33.80 -7.84 33.90
C GLU A 737 33.59 -6.74 34.97
N GLN A 738 32.80 -7.00 36.01
CA GLN A 738 32.61 -6.04 37.11
C GLN A 738 33.91 -5.78 37.88
N ALA A 739 34.77 -6.81 38.07
CA ALA A 739 36.08 -6.63 38.69
C ALA A 739 36.99 -5.75 37.83
N LYS A 740 36.98 -5.93 36.51
CA LYS A 740 37.73 -5.09 35.55
C LYS A 740 37.19 -3.66 35.48
N ILE A 741 35.87 -3.46 35.54
CA ILE A 741 35.24 -2.13 35.65
C ILE A 741 35.66 -1.42 36.94
N ASN A 742 35.57 -2.10 38.09
CA ASN A 742 35.96 -1.53 39.39
C ASN A 742 37.45 -1.15 39.42
N ALA A 743 38.33 -1.97 38.82
CA ALA A 743 39.75 -1.66 38.71
C ALA A 743 39.99 -0.39 37.87
N ALA A 744 39.34 -0.26 36.70
CA ALA A 744 39.43 0.92 35.85
C ALA A 744 38.87 2.18 36.50
N GLN A 745 37.77 2.08 37.26
CA GLN A 745 37.21 3.20 38.04
C GLN A 745 38.15 3.66 39.16
N ALA A 746 38.79 2.71 39.87
CA ALA A 746 39.75 3.02 40.92
C ALA A 746 41.03 3.69 40.36
N GLU A 747 41.58 3.19 39.26
CA GLU A 747 42.73 3.81 38.58
C GLU A 747 42.40 5.22 38.06
N ALA A 748 41.22 5.40 37.45
CA ALA A 748 40.73 6.70 37.04
C ALA A 748 40.59 7.68 38.22
N ALA A 749 40.11 7.21 39.37
CA ALA A 749 39.97 8.04 40.57
C ALA A 749 41.32 8.48 41.16
N GLU A 750 42.37 7.65 41.12
CA GLU A 750 43.73 8.06 41.54
C GLU A 750 44.31 9.16 40.65
N ILE A 751 44.00 9.15 39.35
CA ILE A 751 44.40 10.21 38.41
C ILE A 751 43.60 11.49 38.69
N LEU A 752 42.27 11.38 38.84
CA LEU A 752 41.40 12.53 39.10
C LEU A 752 41.64 13.17 40.49
N ALA A 753 42.08 12.40 41.49
CA ALA A 753 42.43 12.90 42.84
C ALA A 753 43.74 13.73 42.89
N GLN A 754 44.51 13.77 41.81
CA GLN A 754 45.69 14.63 41.66
C GLN A 754 45.35 16.03 41.14
N LEU A 755 44.17 16.21 40.55
CA LEU A 755 43.67 17.52 40.11
C LEU A 755 43.39 18.42 41.32
N ILE A 756 43.46 19.73 41.13
CA ILE A 756 43.09 20.68 42.17
C ILE A 756 41.56 20.58 42.37
N LEU A 757 41.09 20.49 43.61
CA LEU A 757 39.67 20.24 43.91
C LEU A 757 38.73 21.25 43.23
N ILE A 758 39.14 22.52 43.12
CA ILE A 758 38.43 23.57 42.37
C ILE A 758 38.14 23.14 40.92
N ASP A 759 39.14 22.65 40.19
CA ASP A 759 39.04 22.29 38.78
C ASP A 759 38.15 21.05 38.59
N LEU A 760 38.29 20.07 39.49
CA LEU A 760 37.43 18.89 39.52
C LEU A 760 35.96 19.26 39.80
N THR A 761 35.70 20.15 40.78
CA THR A 761 34.33 20.63 41.06
C THR A 761 33.73 21.43 39.92
N ASN A 762 34.52 22.28 39.26
CA ASN A 762 34.09 23.07 38.10
C ASN A 762 33.70 22.18 36.90
N ALA A 763 34.27 20.98 36.81
CA ALA A 763 34.07 20.05 35.69
C ALA A 763 33.07 18.92 35.96
N LEU A 764 32.42 18.91 37.14
CA LEU A 764 31.43 17.89 37.51
C LEU A 764 30.32 17.63 36.47
N PRO A 765 29.75 18.64 35.77
CA PRO A 765 28.71 18.42 34.75
C PRO A 765 29.11 17.52 33.55
N ARG A 766 30.36 17.05 33.49
CA ARG A 766 30.86 16.08 32.49
C ARG A 766 30.78 14.61 32.95
N PHE A 767 30.35 14.34 34.19
CA PHE A 767 30.19 13.00 34.74
C PHE A 767 28.70 12.69 34.92
N GLU A 768 28.26 11.51 34.48
CA GLU A 768 26.86 11.09 34.66
C GLU A 768 26.59 10.71 36.13
N ASN A 769 27.48 9.91 36.73
CA ASN A 769 27.35 9.44 38.10
C ASN A 769 28.37 10.13 39.03
N HIS A 770 28.13 11.41 39.32
CA HIS A 770 28.89 12.21 40.30
C HIS A 770 29.07 11.50 41.66
N ARG A 771 28.09 10.69 42.07
CA ARG A 771 28.10 9.93 43.31
C ARG A 771 29.10 8.78 43.27
N MET A 772 29.17 8.03 42.16
CA MET A 772 30.18 7.00 41.96
C MET A 772 31.59 7.58 41.84
N LEU A 773 31.74 8.75 41.20
CA LEU A 773 33.01 9.49 41.21
C LEU A 773 33.42 9.87 42.64
N GLY A 774 32.52 10.46 43.42
CA GLY A 774 32.76 10.81 44.82
C GLY A 774 33.12 9.59 45.67
N TYR A 775 32.46 8.45 45.43
CA TYR A 775 32.70 7.19 46.11
C TYR A 775 34.15 6.71 45.92
N TRP A 776 34.62 6.59 44.67
CA TRP A 776 35.98 6.14 44.39
C TRP A 776 37.05 7.15 44.83
N LEU A 777 36.78 8.45 44.72
CA LEU A 777 37.65 9.49 45.30
C LEU A 777 37.79 9.36 46.83
N GLY A 778 36.71 8.97 47.52
CA GLY A 778 36.70 8.67 48.97
C GLY A 778 37.50 7.43 49.39
N ARG A 779 37.88 6.59 48.43
CA ARG A 779 38.74 5.41 48.59
C ARG A 779 40.17 5.60 48.04
N SER A 780 40.43 6.70 47.32
CA SER A 780 41.75 7.00 46.75
C SER A 780 42.84 7.20 47.82
N SER A 781 44.10 7.04 47.43
CA SER A 781 45.29 7.28 48.25
C SER A 781 45.35 8.68 48.87
N ARG A 782 44.66 9.66 48.27
CA ARG A 782 44.60 11.06 48.71
C ARG A 782 43.33 11.42 49.48
N ALA A 783 42.40 10.48 49.71
CA ALA A 783 41.09 10.73 50.32
C ALA A 783 41.15 11.43 51.69
N SER A 784 42.15 11.11 52.52
CA SER A 784 42.36 11.76 53.83
C SER A 784 42.87 13.19 53.72
N VAL A 785 43.59 13.52 52.65
CA VAL A 785 44.15 14.86 52.37
C VAL A 785 43.09 15.77 51.79
N ILE A 786 42.30 15.29 50.82
CA ILE A 786 41.26 16.10 50.16
C ILE A 786 39.93 16.11 50.91
N GLY A 787 39.68 15.14 51.80
CA GLY A 787 38.34 14.89 52.36
C GLY A 787 37.77 16.02 53.24
N GLN A 788 38.61 16.75 53.97
CA GLN A 788 38.14 17.90 54.75
C GLN A 788 37.69 19.04 53.82
N ASP A 789 38.43 19.27 52.73
CA ASP A 789 38.11 20.31 51.76
C ASP A 789 36.88 19.92 50.93
N VAL A 790 36.79 18.67 50.46
CA VAL A 790 35.60 18.13 49.76
C VAL A 790 34.34 18.31 50.61
N LEU A 791 34.35 17.90 51.88
CA LEU A 791 33.14 17.98 52.72
C LEU A 791 32.79 19.43 53.09
N ARG A 792 33.76 20.24 53.54
CA ARG A 792 33.48 21.63 53.96
C ARG A 792 33.04 22.52 52.80
N ARG A 793 33.62 22.33 51.61
CA ARG A 793 33.29 23.05 50.38
C ARG A 793 32.01 22.54 49.74
N CYS A 794 31.98 21.27 49.36
CA CYS A 794 30.98 20.74 48.43
C CYS A 794 29.65 20.39 49.14
N ALA A 795 29.67 19.97 50.41
CA ALA A 795 28.43 19.66 51.14
C ALA A 795 27.63 20.92 51.52
N ASN A 796 28.27 22.07 51.70
CA ASN A 796 27.57 23.35 51.92
C ASN A 796 27.33 24.14 50.61
N SER A 797 27.70 23.57 49.45
CA SER A 797 27.67 24.29 48.18
C SER A 797 26.25 24.49 47.67
N ALA A 798 26.00 25.66 47.07
CA ALA A 798 24.78 25.92 46.31
C ALA A 798 24.67 25.05 45.03
N ASN A 799 25.79 24.48 44.55
CA ASN A 799 25.85 23.63 43.36
C ASN A 799 25.45 22.16 43.67
N VAL A 800 24.38 21.67 43.02
CA VAL A 800 23.85 20.30 43.22
C VAL A 800 24.86 19.22 42.85
N ALA A 801 25.66 19.40 41.80
CA ALA A 801 26.64 18.40 41.38
C ALA A 801 27.77 18.26 42.41
N GLU A 802 28.20 19.37 43.03
CA GLU A 802 29.11 19.35 44.17
C GLU A 802 28.49 18.67 45.38
N ARG A 803 27.20 18.89 45.63
CA ARG A 803 26.44 18.14 46.65
C ARG A 803 26.44 16.64 46.36
N ASP A 804 26.18 16.18 45.14
CA ASP A 804 26.23 14.74 44.81
C ASP A 804 27.63 14.12 44.87
N LEU A 805 28.68 14.87 44.51
CA LEU A 805 30.06 14.47 44.75
C LEU A 805 30.31 14.28 46.25
N ALA A 806 29.88 15.24 47.08
CA ALA A 806 29.98 15.18 48.52
C ALA A 806 29.15 14.03 49.12
N ARG A 807 27.96 13.75 48.58
CA ARG A 807 27.12 12.60 48.95
C ARG A 807 27.87 11.29 48.70
N GLY A 808 28.39 11.08 47.49
CA GLY A 808 29.13 9.87 47.13
C GLY A 808 30.40 9.65 47.95
N PHE A 809 31.17 10.73 48.14
CA PHE A 809 32.33 10.73 49.02
C PHE A 809 31.95 10.41 50.47
N SER A 810 30.82 10.97 50.95
CA SER A 810 30.28 10.67 52.28
C SER A 810 29.87 9.20 52.42
N SER A 811 29.24 8.59 51.41
CA SER A 811 28.91 7.17 51.43
C SER A 811 30.17 6.29 51.56
N ALA A 812 31.21 6.54 50.75
CA ALA A 812 32.47 5.80 50.84
C ALA A 812 33.19 5.97 52.19
N ARG A 813 33.18 7.19 52.75
CA ARG A 813 33.78 7.45 54.06
C ARG A 813 32.95 6.85 55.21
N HIS A 814 31.63 6.90 55.12
CA HIS A 814 30.70 6.29 56.06
C HIS A 814 30.84 4.77 56.09
N GLU A 815 30.97 4.10 54.93
CA GLU A 815 31.28 2.65 54.88
C GLU A 815 32.55 2.26 55.65
N THR A 816 33.55 3.15 55.69
CA THR A 816 34.79 2.88 56.45
C THR A 816 34.67 3.15 57.95
N ASP A 817 33.76 4.03 58.40
CA ASP A 817 33.51 4.32 59.83
C ASP A 817 32.13 5.00 60.03
N PRO A 818 31.02 4.23 60.13
CA PRO A 818 29.66 4.80 60.05
C PRO A 818 29.33 5.78 61.18
N ALA A 819 29.51 5.33 62.42
CA ALA A 819 29.04 6.03 63.61
C ALA A 819 29.92 7.25 63.94
N ALA A 820 31.23 7.19 63.68
CA ALA A 820 32.08 8.36 63.85
C ALA A 820 31.84 9.41 62.76
N PHE A 821 31.52 9.00 61.52
CA PHE A 821 31.32 9.93 60.41
C PHE A 821 30.11 10.85 60.63
N VAL A 822 28.91 10.30 60.90
CA VAL A 822 27.71 11.12 61.14
C VAL A 822 27.86 11.98 62.39
N LYS A 823 28.41 11.41 63.47
CA LYS A 823 28.66 12.14 64.73
C LYS A 823 29.67 13.28 64.56
N ARG A 824 30.67 13.13 63.69
CA ARG A 824 31.71 14.14 63.44
C ARG A 824 31.19 15.30 62.59
N TRP A 825 30.40 15.04 61.54
CA TRP A 825 30.07 16.06 60.54
C TRP A 825 28.63 16.61 60.63
N CYS A 826 27.66 15.81 61.12
CA CYS A 826 26.22 16.16 61.08
C CYS A 826 25.60 16.44 62.46
N THR A 827 26.34 16.31 63.56
CA THR A 827 25.84 16.53 64.94
C THR A 827 26.34 17.86 65.50
N LYS A 828 25.43 18.75 65.93
CA LYS A 828 25.72 20.12 66.41
C LYS A 828 26.75 20.23 67.54
N GLN A 829 26.92 19.18 68.35
CA GLN A 829 27.89 19.13 69.45
C GLN A 829 29.34 18.84 68.97
N SER A 830 29.56 18.55 67.68
CA SER A 830 30.89 18.30 67.12
C SER A 830 31.62 19.60 66.76
N LYS A 831 32.94 19.64 66.99
CA LYS A 831 33.83 20.72 66.51
C LYS A 831 33.99 20.75 64.99
N ASP A 832 33.66 19.65 64.31
CA ASP A 832 33.68 19.49 62.86
C ASP A 832 32.27 19.57 62.24
N PHE A 833 31.24 19.95 63.00
CA PHE A 833 29.88 20.12 62.46
C PHE A 833 29.89 21.09 61.26
N LEU A 834 29.31 20.65 60.13
CA LEU A 834 29.35 21.39 58.87
C LEU A 834 28.46 22.64 58.93
N SER A 835 27.15 22.42 58.90
CA SER A 835 26.06 23.38 59.12
C SER A 835 24.72 22.60 59.05
N GLU A 836 23.57 23.23 59.27
CA GLU A 836 22.28 22.59 58.98
C GLU A 836 22.13 22.24 57.48
N GLN A 837 22.65 23.08 56.58
CA GLN A 837 22.66 22.84 55.12
C GLN A 837 23.59 21.69 54.72
N GLY A 838 24.79 21.65 55.30
CA GLY A 838 25.78 20.60 55.05
C GLY A 838 25.35 19.26 55.62
N ALA A 839 24.67 19.28 56.78
CA ALA A 839 24.05 18.08 57.34
C ALA A 839 22.93 17.55 56.44
N ALA A 840 22.00 18.40 55.97
CA ALA A 840 20.97 18.00 55.00
C ALA A 840 21.59 17.31 53.78
N THR A 841 22.63 17.93 53.21
CA THR A 841 23.35 17.42 52.04
C THR A 841 23.98 16.05 52.29
N VAL A 842 24.56 15.81 53.47
CA VAL A 842 25.11 14.50 53.84
C VAL A 842 24.00 13.48 54.10
N PHE A 843 22.87 13.87 54.72
CA PHE A 843 21.74 12.97 54.95
C PHE A 843 21.07 12.51 53.65
N GLU A 844 21.04 13.32 52.60
CA GLU A 844 20.60 12.96 51.24
C GLU A 844 21.49 11.88 50.56
N ALA A 845 22.67 11.59 51.12
CA ALA A 845 23.55 10.49 50.70
C ALA A 845 23.20 9.14 51.33
N LEU A 846 22.38 9.16 52.39
CA LEU A 846 22.09 8.03 53.26
C LEU A 846 20.68 7.47 52.97
N PRO A 847 20.36 6.24 53.38
CA PRO A 847 19.06 5.62 53.11
C PRO A 847 17.89 6.46 53.63
N ALA A 848 16.89 6.72 52.80
CA ALA A 848 15.71 7.52 53.17
C ALA A 848 14.73 6.72 54.05
N THR A 849 15.14 6.45 55.29
CA THR A 849 14.34 5.75 56.30
C THR A 849 13.78 6.74 57.33
N PRO A 850 12.76 6.34 58.13
CA PRO A 850 12.25 7.17 59.21
C PRO A 850 13.33 7.68 60.17
N GLU A 851 14.36 6.88 60.46
CA GLU A 851 15.47 7.27 61.34
C GLU A 851 16.33 8.41 60.76
N ILE A 852 16.47 8.48 59.42
CA ILE A 852 17.16 9.58 58.75
C ILE A 852 16.24 10.81 58.64
N TRP A 853 14.93 10.64 58.46
CA TRP A 853 13.98 11.76 58.53
C TRP A 853 13.91 12.37 59.94
N ASP A 854 13.92 11.54 60.98
CA ASP A 854 13.99 11.98 62.38
C ASP A 854 15.34 12.66 62.69
N ALA A 855 16.45 12.20 62.08
CA ALA A 855 17.75 12.86 62.19
C ALA A 855 17.79 14.22 61.45
N VAL A 856 17.09 14.36 60.32
CA VAL A 856 16.91 15.63 59.61
C VAL A 856 16.11 16.64 60.44
N GLU A 857 15.03 16.21 61.11
CA GLU A 857 14.28 17.05 62.04
C GLU A 857 15.13 17.43 63.27
N ALA A 858 15.90 16.49 63.83
CA ALA A 858 16.79 16.74 64.98
C ALA A 858 18.00 17.65 64.64
N ALA A 859 18.42 17.68 63.38
CA ALA A 859 19.47 18.59 62.91
C ALA A 859 19.02 20.05 62.91
N GLY A 860 17.75 20.33 62.60
CA GLY A 860 17.10 21.63 62.77
C GLY A 860 16.17 22.06 61.63
N PRO A 861 15.42 23.16 61.81
CA PRO A 861 14.40 23.59 60.85
C PRO A 861 14.99 24.01 59.49
N GLN A 862 16.23 24.52 59.44
CA GLN A 862 16.87 24.85 58.15
C GLN A 862 17.30 23.56 57.42
N CYS A 863 17.74 22.55 58.17
CA CYS A 863 18.04 21.22 57.62
C CYS A 863 16.79 20.59 57.01
N ARG A 864 15.66 20.64 57.73
CA ARG A 864 14.35 20.19 57.25
C ARG A 864 13.92 20.92 55.98
N ASP A 865 13.88 22.26 55.99
CA ASP A 865 13.40 23.05 54.86
C ASP A 865 14.28 22.89 53.61
N SER A 866 15.60 22.76 53.77
CA SER A 866 16.48 22.47 52.62
C SER A 866 16.30 21.05 52.12
N TYR A 867 16.20 20.06 53.01
CA TYR A 867 16.00 18.67 52.63
C TYR A 867 14.74 18.54 51.78
N TRP A 868 13.58 19.02 52.26
CA TRP A 868 12.32 18.93 51.50
C TRP A 868 12.28 19.82 50.24
N LYS A 869 13.12 20.85 50.13
CA LYS A 869 13.28 21.62 48.88
C LYS A 869 14.06 20.87 47.81
N ASP A 870 15.08 20.10 48.18
CA ASP A 870 16.05 19.54 47.23
C ASP A 870 15.99 18.01 47.07
N VAL A 871 15.44 17.28 48.03
CA VAL A 871 15.39 15.81 48.02
C VAL A 871 14.58 15.28 46.84
N TYR A 872 15.10 14.23 46.20
CA TYR A 872 14.37 13.45 45.20
C TYR A 872 13.94 12.13 45.83
N ILE A 873 12.62 11.94 45.98
CA ILE A 873 12.04 10.82 46.73
C ILE A 873 11.45 9.81 45.75
N HIS A 874 12.07 8.63 45.70
CA HIS A 874 11.48 7.45 45.07
C HIS A 874 10.95 6.50 46.13
N LEU A 875 9.67 6.16 46.00
CA LEU A 875 8.93 5.18 46.79
C LEU A 875 8.27 4.21 45.79
N PHE A 876 8.10 2.95 46.15
CA PHE A 876 7.53 1.94 45.25
C PHE A 876 6.27 1.34 45.85
N GLY A 877 5.11 1.66 45.25
CA GLY A 877 3.82 1.10 45.67
C GLY A 877 3.24 1.68 46.96
N GLU A 878 3.73 2.83 47.43
CA GLU A 878 3.31 3.45 48.69
C GLU A 878 2.59 4.80 48.47
N PRO A 879 1.38 4.81 47.88
CA PRO A 879 0.68 6.06 47.51
C PRO A 879 0.44 6.99 48.72
N ARG A 880 0.24 6.44 49.92
CA ARG A 880 0.14 7.23 51.16
C ARG A 880 1.43 7.99 51.52
N ASN A 881 2.60 7.38 51.28
CA ASN A 881 3.89 8.06 51.51
C ASN A 881 4.21 9.02 50.36
N ALA A 882 3.78 8.72 49.13
CA ALA A 882 3.85 9.65 48.00
C ALA A 882 3.00 10.92 48.22
N GLU A 883 1.77 10.80 48.71
CA GLU A 883 0.95 11.97 49.07
C GLU A 883 1.52 12.74 50.28
N ARG A 884 2.13 12.04 51.26
CA ARG A 884 2.86 12.69 52.36
C ARG A 884 4.03 13.54 51.84
N ALA A 885 4.77 13.04 50.85
CA ALA A 885 5.84 13.78 50.18
C ALA A 885 5.31 14.94 49.31
N ALA A 886 4.26 14.73 48.52
CA ALA A 886 3.68 15.76 47.64
C ALA A 886 3.15 16.97 48.43
N ARG A 887 2.54 16.76 49.59
CA ARG A 887 2.11 17.85 50.49
C ARG A 887 3.30 18.68 51.03
N ASN A 888 4.44 18.03 51.29
CA ASN A 888 5.68 18.72 51.68
C ASN A 888 6.38 19.45 50.52
N LEU A 889 6.16 19.05 49.26
CA LEU A 889 6.72 19.72 48.08
C LEU A 889 5.93 20.97 47.66
N LEU A 890 4.59 20.92 47.76
CA LEU A 890 3.74 22.08 47.49
C LEU A 890 3.89 23.18 48.55
N SER A 891 4.08 22.83 49.83
CA SER A 891 4.29 23.81 50.90
C SER A 891 5.59 24.60 50.77
N VAL A 892 6.57 24.13 49.98
CA VAL A 892 7.80 24.84 49.65
C VAL A 892 7.79 25.48 48.24
N GLY A 893 6.63 25.52 47.57
CA GLY A 893 6.41 26.25 46.33
C GLY A 893 6.88 25.56 45.05
N ARG A 894 7.27 24.28 45.09
CA ARG A 894 7.75 23.54 43.89
C ARG A 894 6.59 22.96 43.06
N ALA A 895 5.73 23.83 42.53
CA ALA A 895 4.52 23.45 41.79
C ALA A 895 4.81 22.48 40.62
N LEU A 896 5.78 22.79 39.76
CA LEU A 896 6.13 21.94 38.61
C LEU A 896 6.73 20.57 39.01
N ALA A 897 7.38 20.45 40.18
CA ALA A 897 7.93 19.17 40.67
C ALA A 897 6.88 18.33 41.42
N ALA A 898 5.89 18.97 42.03
CA ALA A 898 4.72 18.27 42.57
C ALA A 898 3.84 17.69 41.44
N ILE A 899 3.73 18.40 40.30
CA ILE A 899 3.08 17.91 39.08
C ILE A 899 3.74 16.60 38.61
N ASP A 900 5.06 16.55 38.54
CA ASP A 900 5.83 15.36 38.12
C ASP A 900 5.66 14.17 39.09
N LEU A 901 5.87 14.37 40.40
CA LEU A 901 5.76 13.29 41.40
C LEU A 901 4.34 12.69 41.46
N LEU A 902 3.31 13.52 41.34
CA LEU A 902 1.92 13.08 41.24
C LEU A 902 1.66 12.37 39.92
N ALA A 903 2.13 12.91 38.79
CA ALA A 903 1.99 12.26 37.48
C ALA A 903 2.67 10.89 37.40
N ALA A 904 3.68 10.61 38.23
CA ALA A 904 4.36 9.32 38.32
C ALA A 904 3.66 8.29 39.24
N ASN A 905 3.10 8.72 40.38
CA ASN A 905 2.59 7.81 41.43
C ASN A 905 1.05 7.74 41.51
N VAL A 906 0.34 8.66 40.85
CA VAL A 906 -1.12 8.81 40.94
C VAL A 906 -1.74 8.67 39.55
N LYS A 907 -2.44 7.56 39.33
CA LYS A 907 -3.10 7.23 38.05
C LYS A 907 -4.53 7.75 37.97
N SER A 908 -5.09 7.78 36.76
CA SER A 908 -6.52 7.96 36.52
C SER A 908 -7.39 6.96 37.28
N GLU A 909 -6.93 5.73 37.49
CA GLU A 909 -7.56 4.72 38.36
C GLU A 909 -7.71 5.24 39.81
N TRP A 910 -6.61 5.68 40.44
CA TRP A 910 -6.60 6.28 41.79
C TRP A 910 -7.41 7.57 41.83
N LEU A 911 -7.22 8.49 40.87
CA LEU A 911 -7.97 9.76 40.75
C LEU A 911 -9.47 9.57 40.44
N ALA A 912 -9.88 8.40 39.97
CA ALA A 912 -11.28 8.03 39.79
C ALA A 912 -11.90 7.40 41.05
N THR A 913 -11.09 6.93 42.01
CA THR A 913 -11.55 6.39 43.31
C THR A 913 -11.07 7.23 44.50
N ASP A 914 -9.91 6.91 45.07
CA ASP A 914 -9.42 7.39 46.38
C ASP A 914 -8.55 8.66 46.28
N GLY A 915 -8.22 9.10 45.06
CA GLY A 915 -7.20 10.09 44.76
C GLY A 915 -7.68 11.54 44.62
N ASP A 916 -6.81 12.47 45.01
CA ASP A 916 -7.10 13.89 45.07
C ASP A 916 -6.90 14.61 43.71
N VAL A 917 -7.99 14.80 42.98
CA VAL A 917 -8.02 15.56 41.71
C VAL A 917 -7.84 17.07 41.92
N ARG A 918 -8.15 17.63 43.10
CA ARG A 918 -8.02 19.09 43.32
C ARG A 918 -6.55 19.49 43.45
N LEU A 919 -5.75 18.66 44.10
CA LEU A 919 -4.30 18.83 44.23
C LEU A 919 -3.60 18.97 42.86
N ALA A 920 -4.09 18.26 41.83
CA ALA A 920 -3.54 18.32 40.47
C ALA A 920 -3.90 19.63 39.71
N VAL A 921 -5.11 20.16 39.90
CA VAL A 921 -5.56 21.39 39.22
C VAL A 921 -4.86 22.63 39.78
N GLU A 922 -4.64 22.67 41.08
CA GLU A 922 -4.05 23.82 41.77
C GLU A 922 -2.62 24.09 41.30
N ALA A 923 -1.85 23.03 41.03
CA ALA A 923 -0.46 23.12 40.61
C ALA A 923 -0.29 23.71 39.19
N LEU A 924 -1.21 23.43 38.24
CA LEU A 924 -1.11 23.96 36.86
C LEU A 924 -1.33 25.48 36.80
N LYS A 925 -2.29 26.01 37.57
CA LYS A 925 -2.58 27.46 37.58
C LYS A 925 -1.45 28.27 38.20
N ALA A 926 -0.74 27.71 39.17
CA ALA A 926 0.47 28.32 39.73
C ALA A 926 1.61 28.44 38.69
N GLY A 927 1.73 27.47 37.78
CA GLY A 927 2.83 27.39 36.81
C GLY A 927 2.90 28.50 35.75
N VAL A 928 1.79 29.19 35.43
CA VAL A 928 1.79 30.23 34.38
C VAL A 928 2.59 31.48 34.79
N ALA A 929 2.49 31.87 36.06
CA ALA A 929 3.27 33.00 36.59
C ALA A 929 4.77 32.67 36.65
N GLU A 930 5.11 31.42 36.98
CA GLU A 930 6.49 30.89 36.98
C GLU A 930 7.07 30.82 35.55
N ALA A 931 6.27 30.38 34.57
CA ALA A 931 6.67 30.31 33.16
C ALA A 931 6.94 31.70 32.55
N ASN A 932 6.10 32.70 32.83
CA ASN A 932 6.28 34.06 32.29
C ASN A 932 7.43 34.82 32.96
N THR A 933 7.74 34.54 34.24
CA THR A 933 8.92 35.11 34.90
C THR A 933 10.23 34.41 34.54
N ASN A 934 10.18 33.16 34.07
CA ASN A 934 11.35 32.45 33.54
C ASN A 934 11.03 31.67 32.24
N PRO A 935 11.01 32.36 31.07
CA PRO A 935 10.59 31.79 29.80
C PRO A 935 11.37 30.53 29.36
N ALA A 936 12.62 30.36 29.80
CA ALA A 936 13.46 29.20 29.48
C ALA A 936 13.23 27.98 30.41
N HIS A 937 12.53 28.13 31.53
CA HIS A 937 11.95 27.01 32.27
C HIS A 937 10.56 26.69 31.74
N GLY A 938 9.75 27.71 31.41
CA GLY A 938 8.46 27.56 30.73
C GLY A 938 8.57 26.76 29.42
N GLN A 939 9.52 27.11 28.54
CA GLN A 939 9.78 26.35 27.29
C GLN A 939 10.31 24.92 27.51
N ARG A 940 10.81 24.57 28.70
CA ARG A 940 11.24 23.19 29.01
C ARG A 940 10.12 22.31 29.55
N VAL A 941 9.22 22.87 30.36
CA VAL A 941 8.10 22.13 30.98
C VAL A 941 6.82 22.23 30.14
N ALA A 942 6.87 22.85 28.96
CA ALA A 942 5.78 22.96 28.00
C ALA A 942 5.13 21.61 27.61
N TYR A 943 5.86 20.50 27.71
CA TYR A 943 5.34 19.15 27.46
C TYR A 943 4.56 18.56 28.66
N ASP A 944 5.08 18.66 29.89
CA ASP A 944 4.39 18.13 31.08
C ASP A 944 3.16 18.96 31.45
N ILE A 945 3.20 20.27 31.18
CA ILE A 945 2.04 21.17 31.25
C ILE A 945 0.94 20.67 30.30
N ALA A 946 1.27 20.33 29.06
CA ALA A 946 0.32 19.75 28.11
C ALA A 946 -0.21 18.36 28.55
N GLN A 947 0.62 17.51 29.16
CA GLN A 947 0.22 16.16 29.61
C GLN A 947 -0.67 16.15 30.86
N LEU A 948 -0.41 16.99 31.86
CA LEU A 948 -1.30 17.06 33.03
C LEU A 948 -2.65 17.69 32.65
N ILE A 949 -2.64 18.71 31.76
CA ILE A 949 -3.85 19.24 31.11
C ILE A 949 -4.61 18.13 30.37
N LYS A 950 -3.90 17.25 29.65
CA LYS A 950 -4.51 16.09 28.97
C LYS A 950 -5.14 15.07 29.93
N ARG A 951 -4.45 14.66 31.00
CA ARG A 951 -5.00 13.71 31.99
C ARG A 951 -6.20 14.25 32.76
N LEU A 952 -6.26 15.57 32.98
CA LEU A 952 -7.41 16.25 33.57
C LEU A 952 -8.60 16.34 32.61
N ALA A 953 -8.36 16.43 31.30
CA ALA A 953 -9.40 16.25 30.29
C ALA A 953 -9.85 14.78 30.17
N GLU A 954 -8.92 13.82 30.21
CA GLU A 954 -9.17 12.38 30.07
C GLU A 954 -9.83 11.73 31.30
N CYS A 955 -9.65 12.28 32.52
CA CYS A 955 -10.43 11.85 33.68
C CYS A 955 -11.91 12.31 33.62
N LYS A 956 -12.28 13.08 32.58
CA LYS A 956 -13.63 13.56 32.25
C LYS A 956 -14.31 14.32 33.40
N ARG A 957 -13.52 15.09 34.17
CA ARG A 957 -13.94 15.92 35.32
C ARG A 957 -13.62 17.42 35.18
N LEU A 958 -13.28 17.92 33.97
CA LEU A 958 -12.86 19.32 33.74
C LEU A 958 -13.33 19.88 32.37
N GLU A 959 -13.46 21.21 32.26
CA GLU A 959 -14.06 21.92 31.11
C GLU A 959 -13.05 22.67 30.22
N LEU A 960 -13.40 22.85 28.94
CA LEU A 960 -12.48 23.16 27.83
C LEU A 960 -12.14 24.66 27.65
N SER A 961 -12.96 25.58 28.14
CA SER A 961 -12.74 27.03 27.95
C SER A 961 -11.59 27.59 28.77
N GLU A 962 -11.15 26.90 29.83
CA GLU A 962 -9.91 27.22 30.56
C GLU A 962 -8.62 26.85 29.76
N LEU A 963 -8.71 26.21 28.57
CA LEU A 963 -7.53 25.84 27.75
C LEU A 963 -7.07 26.91 26.74
N MET A 964 -7.90 27.31 25.76
CA MET A 964 -7.44 28.05 24.56
C MET A 964 -6.91 29.46 24.83
N ASN A 965 -7.29 30.06 25.96
CA ASN A 965 -6.87 31.41 26.32
C ASN A 965 -5.36 31.51 26.66
N LEU A 966 -4.63 30.38 26.64
CA LEU A 966 -3.20 30.28 26.93
C LEU A 966 -2.28 30.54 25.72
N GLU A 967 -2.77 30.63 24.46
CA GLU A 967 -1.89 30.68 23.25
C GLU A 967 -1.83 32.01 22.46
N TRP A 968 -2.95 32.72 22.21
CA TRP A 968 -3.01 33.91 21.33
C TRP A 968 -2.15 35.11 21.81
N ILE A 969 -1.64 35.05 23.05
CA ILE A 969 -0.97 36.12 23.79
C ILE A 969 0.42 36.55 23.21
N TYR A 970 0.92 35.95 22.12
CA TYR A 970 2.35 36.04 21.72
C TYR A 970 2.70 36.65 20.34
N PHE A 971 1.76 37.11 19.51
CA PHE A 971 1.99 37.21 18.05
C PHE A 971 2.69 38.48 17.47
N GLY A 972 2.11 39.68 17.63
CA GLY A 972 2.25 40.78 16.64
C GLY A 972 3.49 41.69 16.71
N VAL A 973 4.72 41.16 16.55
CA VAL A 973 5.95 41.90 16.95
C VAL A 973 6.80 42.53 15.80
N LEU A 974 6.67 42.17 14.50
CA LEU A 974 7.55 42.68 13.39
C LEU A 974 6.91 42.69 11.97
N GLN A 975 7.09 43.74 11.11
CA GLN A 975 6.91 43.68 9.62
C GLN A 975 7.23 44.96 8.76
N HIS A 976 7.59 44.74 7.48
CA HIS A 976 7.58 45.65 6.28
C HIS A 976 8.68 46.74 6.03
N GLN A 977 9.77 46.42 5.32
CA GLN A 977 10.59 47.45 4.61
C GLN A 977 10.89 47.10 3.14
N ALA A 978 9.89 46.49 2.53
CA ALA A 978 9.79 46.17 1.13
C ALA A 978 8.31 46.39 0.68
N GLN A 979 7.94 46.13 -0.58
CA GLN A 979 7.01 46.86 -1.47
C GLN A 979 6.92 46.20 -2.85
N HIS A 980 7.78 46.62 -3.77
CA HIS A 980 7.73 46.33 -5.21
C HIS A 980 9.16 46.16 -5.77
N ASP A 981 10.07 47.07 -5.42
CA ASP A 981 11.52 46.97 -5.65
C ASP A 981 12.27 46.80 -4.34
N LEU A 982 11.98 47.72 -3.40
CA LEU A 982 11.53 47.40 -2.04
C LEU A 982 11.22 45.89 -1.97
N VAL A 983 12.15 45.05 -1.53
CA VAL A 983 12.28 43.57 -1.55
C VAL A 983 11.02 42.69 -1.87
N ILE A 984 10.23 42.98 -2.94
CA ILE A 984 8.98 42.28 -3.33
C ILE A 984 8.44 42.58 -4.75
N TYR A 985 9.25 42.48 -5.82
CA TYR A 985 8.80 41.96 -7.14
C TYR A 985 9.88 41.11 -7.78
N GLU A 986 11.09 41.64 -7.94
CA GLU A 986 12.29 40.79 -8.09
C GLU A 986 12.44 39.93 -6.84
N HIS A 987 12.28 40.60 -5.72
CA HIS A 987 12.18 39.98 -4.44
C HIS A 987 10.71 39.64 -4.05
N LEU A 988 9.68 39.61 -4.93
CA LEU A 988 8.33 39.06 -4.54
C LEU A 988 8.50 37.66 -4.00
N ILE A 989 9.45 37.07 -4.71
CA ILE A 989 10.23 35.91 -4.51
C ILE A 989 11.12 36.06 -3.23
N SER A 990 11.94 37.09 -2.98
CA SER A 990 12.86 37.18 -1.80
C SER A 990 12.53 37.95 -0.47
N GLU A 991 11.58 38.89 -0.32
CA GLU A 991 10.95 39.26 0.99
C GLU A 991 9.42 39.06 0.96
N PRO A 992 8.93 38.03 1.64
CA PRO A 992 7.52 37.59 1.64
C PRO A 992 6.49 38.53 2.23
N GLU A 993 6.89 39.33 3.23
CA GLU A 993 6.08 40.04 4.21
C GLU A 993 5.02 40.98 3.60
N LEU A 994 4.98 41.06 2.29
CA LEU A 994 4.72 42.25 1.51
C LEU A 994 3.85 41.97 0.30
N LEU A 995 4.08 40.82 -0.35
CA LEU A 995 3.07 40.18 -1.20
C LEU A 995 1.78 40.09 -0.41
N LEU A 996 1.94 39.82 0.88
CA LEU A 996 0.92 39.76 1.90
C LEU A 996 0.44 41.07 2.48
N GLN A 997 0.98 42.21 2.06
CA GLN A 997 0.38 43.51 2.35
C GLN A 997 -0.33 44.04 1.10
N LEU A 998 0.23 43.82 -0.10
CA LEU A 998 -0.44 44.00 -1.39
C LEU A 998 -1.73 43.20 -1.51
N VAL A 999 -1.67 41.91 -1.20
CA VAL A 999 -2.83 41.01 -1.32
C VAL A 999 -3.95 41.45 -0.36
N SER A 1000 -3.63 41.94 0.85
CA SER A 1000 -4.61 42.50 1.78
C SER A 1000 -5.23 43.84 1.35
N LEU A 1001 -4.65 44.54 0.36
CA LEU A 1001 -5.23 45.77 -0.21
C LEU A 1001 -6.25 45.49 -1.32
N ILE A 1002 -6.09 44.38 -2.05
CA ILE A 1002 -6.95 43.98 -3.17
C ILE A 1002 -8.05 43.02 -2.71
N TYR A 1003 -7.65 42.07 -1.88
CA TYR A 1003 -8.43 40.91 -1.49
C TYR A 1003 -8.74 41.00 0.01
N ILE A 1004 -9.98 40.66 0.33
CA ILE A 1004 -10.42 40.51 1.71
C ILE A 1004 -9.83 39.19 2.24
N PRO A 1005 -9.38 39.11 3.51
CA PRO A 1005 -8.97 37.85 4.12
C PRO A 1005 -10.00 36.75 3.89
N GLU A 1006 -9.53 35.55 3.53
CA GLU A 1006 -10.40 34.44 3.12
C GLU A 1006 -11.44 34.14 4.21
N GLY A 1007 -12.72 34.45 3.96
CA GLY A 1007 -13.85 34.18 4.87
C GLY A 1007 -14.59 35.38 5.47
N GLU A 1008 -14.27 36.64 5.12
CA GLU A 1008 -15.07 37.82 5.54
C GLU A 1008 -16.04 38.32 4.43
N SER A 1009 -17.17 38.92 4.85
CA SER A 1009 -18.20 39.46 3.93
C SER A 1009 -17.92 40.91 3.47
N LYS A 1010 -18.41 41.24 2.27
CA LYS A 1010 -18.43 42.61 1.71
C LYS A 1010 -19.59 43.48 2.23
N GLU A 1011 -20.65 42.88 2.75
CA GLU A 1011 -21.86 43.61 3.12
C GLU A 1011 -21.67 44.43 4.40
N GLY A 1012 -22.21 45.66 4.41
CA GLY A 1012 -22.08 46.59 5.55
C GLY A 1012 -20.75 47.33 5.66
N ARG A 1013 -19.76 47.04 4.80
CA ARG A 1013 -18.55 47.88 4.70
C ARG A 1013 -18.91 49.20 4.02
N SER A 1014 -18.40 50.31 4.58
CA SER A 1014 -18.45 51.62 3.93
C SER A 1014 -17.80 51.54 2.55
N GLU A 1015 -18.35 52.25 1.56
CA GLU A 1015 -17.74 52.33 0.24
C GLU A 1015 -16.27 52.77 0.39
N PRO A 1016 -15.29 52.00 -0.12
CA PRO A 1016 -13.88 52.35 0.07
C PRO A 1016 -13.65 53.74 -0.50
N SER A 1017 -12.95 54.56 0.27
CA SER A 1017 -12.57 55.92 -0.13
C SER A 1017 -11.73 55.89 -1.41
N GLN A 1018 -11.62 57.04 -2.09
CA GLN A 1018 -10.81 57.12 -3.31
C GLN A 1018 -9.38 56.63 -3.08
N ALA A 1019 -8.78 56.94 -1.92
CA ALA A 1019 -7.45 56.47 -1.53
C ALA A 1019 -7.36 54.95 -1.32
N GLU A 1020 -8.39 54.32 -0.75
CA GLU A 1020 -8.45 52.85 -0.60
C GLU A 1020 -8.65 52.15 -1.96
N ARG A 1021 -9.44 52.74 -2.87
CA ARG A 1021 -9.60 52.23 -4.24
C ARG A 1021 -8.32 52.37 -5.06
N ASP A 1022 -7.64 53.50 -4.94
CA ASP A 1022 -6.38 53.75 -5.65
C ASP A 1022 -5.30 52.77 -5.15
N ALA A 1023 -5.19 52.53 -3.84
CA ALA A 1023 -4.29 51.54 -3.26
C ALA A 1023 -4.61 50.10 -3.71
N ALA A 1024 -5.90 49.71 -3.77
CA ALA A 1024 -6.33 48.40 -4.24
C ALA A 1024 -6.06 48.17 -5.75
N ASN A 1025 -6.37 49.16 -6.58
CA ASN A 1025 -6.10 49.12 -8.03
C ASN A 1025 -4.60 49.04 -8.32
N GLN A 1026 -3.79 49.79 -7.57
CA GLN A 1026 -2.34 49.79 -7.70
C GLN A 1026 -1.75 48.43 -7.31
N ALA A 1027 -2.21 47.85 -6.22
CA ALA A 1027 -1.84 46.50 -5.81
C ALA A 1027 -2.22 45.43 -6.86
N TRP A 1028 -3.41 45.51 -7.46
CA TRP A 1028 -3.89 44.52 -8.44
C TRP A 1028 -3.14 44.57 -9.78
N SER A 1029 -2.92 45.78 -10.33
CA SER A 1029 -2.28 45.97 -11.63
C SER A 1029 -0.93 45.25 -11.74
N ILE A 1030 -0.16 45.30 -10.66
CA ILE A 1030 1.22 44.82 -10.67
C ILE A 1030 1.31 43.30 -10.39
N LEU A 1031 0.36 42.74 -9.64
CA LEU A 1031 0.22 41.27 -9.54
C LEU A 1031 -0.26 40.63 -10.86
N HIS A 1032 -0.93 41.38 -11.75
CA HIS A 1032 -1.42 40.86 -13.03
C HIS A 1032 -0.34 40.75 -14.11
N ASP A 1033 0.56 41.73 -14.22
CA ASP A 1033 1.58 41.77 -15.28
C ASP A 1033 2.90 41.05 -14.95
N TRP A 1034 3.03 40.54 -13.73
CA TRP A 1034 4.21 39.81 -13.24
C TRP A 1034 4.49 38.52 -14.03
N LYS A 1035 5.40 38.60 -15.02
CA LYS A 1035 5.81 37.51 -15.92
C LYS A 1035 7.35 37.40 -15.96
N PRO A 1036 8.00 37.06 -14.83
CA PRO A 1036 9.44 37.29 -14.58
C PRO A 1036 10.41 36.54 -15.51
N PHE A 1037 9.97 35.52 -16.26
CA PHE A 1037 10.86 34.69 -17.07
C PHE A 1037 10.58 34.75 -18.59
N LYS A 1038 9.58 35.52 -19.04
CA LYS A 1038 9.05 35.48 -20.42
C LYS A 1038 10.08 35.74 -21.53
N SER A 1039 11.13 36.50 -21.22
CA SER A 1039 12.20 36.86 -22.15
C SER A 1039 13.59 36.56 -21.58
N THR A 1040 13.68 35.69 -20.57
CA THR A 1040 14.93 35.35 -19.89
C THR A 1040 15.68 34.28 -20.69
N PRO A 1041 16.90 34.55 -21.19
CA PRO A 1041 17.77 33.54 -21.78
C PRO A 1041 18.05 32.42 -20.79
N ILE A 1042 18.29 31.20 -21.28
CA ILE A 1042 18.47 30.03 -20.41
C ILE A 1042 19.68 30.19 -19.47
N GLU A 1043 20.73 30.89 -19.93
CA GLU A 1043 21.94 31.22 -19.18
C GLU A 1043 21.70 32.25 -18.05
N ARG A 1044 20.52 32.87 -17.99
CA ARG A 1044 20.12 33.86 -16.98
C ARG A 1044 18.99 33.37 -16.07
N MET A 1045 18.56 32.11 -16.20
CA MET A 1045 17.65 31.52 -15.23
C MET A 1045 18.35 31.38 -13.86
N PRO A 1046 17.70 31.73 -12.73
CA PRO A 1046 18.22 31.42 -11.41
C PRO A 1046 18.48 29.92 -11.26
N ASN A 1047 19.48 29.52 -10.48
CA ASN A 1047 19.67 28.11 -10.20
C ASN A 1047 18.50 27.58 -9.31
N PRO A 1048 18.29 26.26 -9.23
CA PRO A 1048 17.12 25.71 -8.54
C PRO A 1048 17.03 26.10 -7.06
N ASP A 1049 18.15 26.05 -6.32
CA ASP A 1049 18.19 26.37 -4.89
C ASP A 1049 17.88 27.85 -4.62
N GLN A 1050 18.42 28.73 -5.47
CA GLN A 1050 18.14 30.16 -5.43
C GLN A 1050 16.67 30.48 -5.65
N LEU A 1051 15.96 29.75 -6.52
CA LEU A 1051 14.53 30.00 -6.74
C LEU A 1051 13.66 29.35 -5.64
N HIS A 1052 14.04 28.17 -5.12
CA HIS A 1052 13.32 27.49 -4.06
C HIS A 1052 13.32 28.24 -2.72
N ALA A 1053 14.51 28.48 -2.15
CA ALA A 1053 14.64 29.05 -0.78
C ALA A 1053 13.92 30.39 -0.65
N THR A 1054 13.85 31.06 -1.79
CA THR A 1054 13.19 32.31 -2.03
C THR A 1054 11.66 32.11 -2.00
N VAL A 1055 11.08 31.21 -2.79
CA VAL A 1055 9.62 30.92 -2.74
C VAL A 1055 9.11 30.33 -1.41
N ASP A 1056 9.91 29.57 -0.66
CA ASP A 1056 9.50 29.01 0.64
C ASP A 1056 9.19 30.11 1.65
N ARG A 1057 10.10 31.09 1.70
CA ARG A 1057 9.94 32.33 2.46
C ARG A 1057 8.55 32.90 2.19
N ILE A 1058 8.14 33.04 0.92
CA ILE A 1058 6.89 33.72 0.51
C ILE A 1058 5.67 33.14 1.22
N ARG A 1059 5.59 31.82 1.20
CA ARG A 1059 4.39 31.07 1.58
C ARG A 1059 4.22 30.98 3.09
N ALA A 1060 5.32 30.91 3.84
CA ALA A 1060 5.30 30.92 5.31
C ALA A 1060 4.59 32.16 5.88
N LEU A 1061 4.81 33.32 5.26
CA LEU A 1061 4.13 34.56 5.64
C LEU A 1061 2.72 34.70 5.02
N ALA A 1062 2.41 33.95 3.96
CA ALA A 1062 1.09 33.93 3.34
C ALA A 1062 -0.02 33.29 4.19
N VAL A 1063 0.34 32.26 4.96
CA VAL A 1063 -0.57 31.62 5.92
C VAL A 1063 -0.93 32.58 7.06
N GLN A 1064 0.04 33.37 7.55
CA GLN A 1064 -0.10 34.22 8.74
C GLN A 1064 -1.13 35.34 8.63
N ARG A 1065 -1.61 35.72 7.43
CA ARG A 1065 -2.70 36.70 7.26
C ARG A 1065 -3.91 36.19 6.46
N ARG A 1066 -4.11 34.87 6.36
CA ARG A 1066 -5.27 34.26 5.65
C ARG A 1066 -5.39 34.68 4.16
N HIS A 1067 -4.25 34.63 3.46
CA HIS A 1067 -4.12 35.03 2.07
C HIS A 1067 -3.33 34.03 1.20
N VAL A 1068 -3.08 32.82 1.73
CA VAL A 1068 -2.20 31.82 1.10
C VAL A 1068 -2.67 31.38 -0.30
N GLY A 1069 -3.97 31.21 -0.52
CA GLY A 1069 -4.49 30.73 -1.80
C GLY A 1069 -4.23 31.69 -2.96
N ILE A 1070 -4.56 32.97 -2.78
CA ILE A 1070 -4.41 33.98 -3.84
C ILE A 1070 -2.94 34.34 -4.11
N VAL A 1071 -2.06 34.22 -3.11
CA VAL A 1071 -0.61 34.31 -3.28
C VAL A 1071 -0.08 33.24 -4.20
N ASP A 1072 -0.44 32.00 -3.91
CA ASP A 1072 0.05 30.83 -4.64
C ASP A 1072 -0.43 30.91 -6.11
N ASP A 1073 -1.67 31.31 -6.38
CA ASP A 1073 -2.18 31.55 -7.76
C ASP A 1073 -1.35 32.55 -8.58
N HIS A 1074 -0.99 33.70 -8.00
CA HIS A 1074 -0.14 34.67 -8.70
C HIS A 1074 1.29 34.18 -8.90
N LEU A 1075 1.87 33.47 -7.92
CA LEU A 1075 3.16 32.78 -8.06
C LEU A 1075 3.15 31.79 -9.23
N GLY A 1076 2.08 31.02 -9.36
CA GLY A 1076 1.94 30.03 -10.43
C GLY A 1076 1.99 30.68 -11.81
N LYS A 1077 1.19 31.74 -12.01
CA LYS A 1077 1.11 32.48 -13.28
C LYS A 1077 2.46 33.07 -13.68
N ALA A 1078 3.24 33.56 -12.71
CA ALA A 1078 4.57 34.07 -12.93
C ALA A 1078 5.56 32.98 -13.40
N LEU A 1079 5.59 31.83 -12.72
CA LEU A 1079 6.45 30.68 -13.04
C LEU A 1079 6.19 30.10 -14.45
N ALA A 1080 4.95 30.19 -14.94
CA ALA A 1080 4.54 29.70 -16.27
C ALA A 1080 5.20 30.45 -17.44
N SER A 1081 5.84 31.59 -17.18
CA SER A 1081 6.59 32.35 -18.19
C SER A 1081 7.99 31.79 -18.49
N SER A 1082 8.41 30.72 -17.83
CA SER A 1082 9.74 30.11 -17.99
C SER A 1082 10.03 29.52 -19.38
N PRO A 1083 11.31 29.51 -19.80
CA PRO A 1083 11.74 28.87 -21.05
C PRO A 1083 11.69 27.33 -20.95
N VAL A 1084 11.98 26.66 -22.07
CA VAL A 1084 12.30 25.22 -22.08
C VAL A 1084 13.62 25.00 -21.33
N GLY A 1085 13.74 23.88 -20.62
CA GLY A 1085 14.96 23.46 -19.93
C GLY A 1085 16.10 23.08 -20.86
N VAL A 1086 17.29 22.89 -20.29
CA VAL A 1086 18.51 22.54 -21.05
C VAL A 1086 18.38 21.14 -21.66
N ASP A 1087 17.62 20.27 -20.99
CA ASP A 1087 17.22 18.94 -21.46
C ASP A 1087 16.15 18.92 -22.57
N GLY A 1088 15.67 20.07 -23.03
CA GLY A 1088 14.62 20.16 -24.05
C GLY A 1088 13.19 19.93 -23.51
N ILE A 1089 13.01 19.89 -22.19
CA ILE A 1089 11.73 19.67 -21.51
C ILE A 1089 11.24 20.97 -20.88
N TRP A 1090 9.95 21.30 -21.03
CA TRP A 1090 9.35 22.48 -20.40
C TRP A 1090 8.60 22.10 -19.11
N PRO A 1091 8.64 22.90 -18.03
CA PRO A 1091 9.38 24.16 -17.84
C PRO A 1091 10.88 23.93 -17.54
N HIS A 1092 11.65 25.02 -17.45
CA HIS A 1092 13.03 25.01 -16.97
C HIS A 1092 13.19 24.37 -15.58
N GLU A 1093 14.30 23.69 -15.37
CA GLU A 1093 14.66 22.86 -14.22
C GLU A 1093 14.41 23.56 -12.87
N SER A 1094 14.81 24.82 -12.74
CA SER A 1094 14.60 25.65 -11.53
C SER A 1094 13.12 25.82 -11.17
N VAL A 1095 12.23 25.93 -12.15
CA VAL A 1095 10.78 26.03 -11.91
C VAL A 1095 10.20 24.68 -11.51
N ARG A 1096 10.74 23.57 -12.03
CA ARG A 1096 10.34 22.22 -11.61
C ARG A 1096 10.61 22.04 -10.12
N VAL A 1097 11.77 22.47 -9.63
CA VAL A 1097 12.17 22.36 -8.22
C VAL A 1097 11.22 23.15 -7.30
N VAL A 1098 10.81 24.37 -7.69
CA VAL A 1098 9.76 25.14 -6.98
C VAL A 1098 8.42 24.41 -6.94
N LEU A 1099 7.90 24.00 -8.11
CA LEU A 1099 6.62 23.27 -8.22
C LEU A 1099 6.67 21.93 -7.48
N GLU A 1100 7.84 21.30 -7.41
CA GLU A 1100 8.05 20.14 -6.57
C GLU A 1100 7.96 20.49 -5.11
N GLN A 1101 8.79 21.39 -4.57
CA GLN A 1101 8.84 21.58 -3.12
C GLN A 1101 7.52 22.13 -2.54
N PHE A 1102 6.83 23.07 -3.19
CA PHE A 1102 5.62 23.68 -2.65
C PHE A 1102 4.33 22.91 -2.96
N ALA A 1103 3.63 22.51 -1.89
CA ALA A 1103 2.41 21.72 -1.97
C ALA A 1103 1.16 22.62 -2.05
N SER A 1104 0.91 23.23 -3.22
CA SER A 1104 -0.23 24.13 -3.40
C SER A 1104 -1.00 23.89 -4.69
N GLU A 1105 -2.31 23.70 -4.54
CA GLU A 1105 -3.27 23.57 -5.65
C GLU A 1105 -3.35 24.89 -6.43
N ALA A 1106 -3.47 26.03 -5.73
CA ALA A 1106 -3.49 27.36 -6.35
C ALA A 1106 -2.19 27.69 -7.12
N LEU A 1107 -1.02 27.30 -6.60
CA LEU A 1107 0.27 27.46 -7.32
C LEU A 1107 0.29 26.69 -8.63
N ALA A 1108 -0.17 25.44 -8.59
CA ALA A 1108 -0.21 24.57 -9.75
C ALA A 1108 -1.28 25.05 -10.76
N ASP A 1109 -2.43 25.53 -10.30
CA ASP A 1109 -3.52 26.07 -11.12
C ASP A 1109 -3.11 27.36 -11.81
N GLY A 1110 -2.53 28.31 -11.06
CA GLY A 1110 -1.95 29.53 -11.61
C GLY A 1110 -0.91 29.24 -12.68
N PHE A 1111 -0.09 28.20 -12.51
CA PHE A 1111 0.90 27.76 -13.49
C PHE A 1111 0.26 27.24 -14.79
N VAL A 1112 -0.76 26.37 -14.69
CA VAL A 1112 -1.51 25.87 -15.86
C VAL A 1112 -2.22 27.02 -16.59
N VAL A 1113 -2.95 27.88 -15.86
CA VAL A 1113 -3.65 29.05 -16.41
C VAL A 1113 -2.68 30.03 -17.07
N GLY A 1114 -1.54 30.32 -16.42
CA GLY A 1114 -0.48 31.16 -16.96
C GLY A 1114 0.03 30.64 -18.31
N LYS A 1115 0.27 29.33 -18.43
CA LYS A 1115 0.73 28.72 -19.68
C LYS A 1115 -0.32 28.78 -20.79
N ARG A 1116 -1.62 28.56 -20.47
CA ARG A 1116 -2.71 28.72 -21.46
C ARG A 1116 -2.82 30.15 -21.94
N ASN A 1117 -2.74 31.14 -21.04
CA ASN A 1117 -2.81 32.56 -21.39
C ASN A 1117 -1.66 33.03 -22.29
N LEU A 1118 -0.50 32.37 -22.25
CA LEU A 1118 0.62 32.65 -23.17
C LEU A 1118 0.37 32.18 -24.61
N ARG A 1119 -0.64 31.33 -24.88
CA ARG A 1119 -0.97 30.84 -26.24
C ARG A 1119 -1.49 31.96 -27.17
N GLY A 1120 -2.18 32.96 -26.61
CA GLY A 1120 -2.77 34.06 -27.37
C GLY A 1120 -3.90 33.63 -28.33
N ILE A 1121 -4.19 34.48 -29.31
CA ILE A 1121 -5.20 34.23 -30.35
C ILE A 1121 -4.65 33.23 -31.37
N THR A 1122 -5.45 32.24 -31.75
CA THR A 1122 -5.10 31.23 -32.77
C THR A 1122 -6.07 31.29 -33.95
N SER A 1123 -5.61 30.84 -35.12
CA SER A 1123 -6.40 30.73 -36.35
C SER A 1123 -6.21 29.35 -36.97
N ARG A 1124 -7.23 28.85 -37.68
CA ARG A 1124 -7.28 27.52 -38.31
C ARG A 1124 -8.21 27.55 -39.53
N SER A 1125 -8.04 26.60 -40.45
CA SER A 1125 -8.80 26.53 -41.71
C SER A 1125 -10.19 25.89 -41.51
N PRO A 1126 -11.17 26.13 -42.39
CA PRO A 1126 -12.43 25.42 -42.37
C PRO A 1126 -12.23 23.91 -42.59
N GLY A 1127 -12.44 23.10 -41.54
CA GLY A 1127 -12.32 21.63 -41.59
C GLY A 1127 -11.13 21.02 -40.83
N ASP A 1128 -10.18 21.82 -40.34
CA ASP A 1128 -8.96 21.31 -39.69
C ASP A 1128 -9.20 20.56 -38.35
N GLY A 1129 -10.36 20.78 -37.72
CA GLY A 1129 -10.74 20.17 -36.45
C GLY A 1129 -9.75 20.48 -35.32
N GLY A 1130 -9.63 19.55 -34.37
CA GLY A 1130 -8.76 19.68 -33.19
C GLY A 1130 -7.28 19.38 -33.41
N GLN A 1131 -6.77 19.37 -34.65
CA GLN A 1131 -5.44 18.81 -34.94
C GLN A 1131 -4.28 19.62 -34.32
N GLN A 1132 -4.39 20.95 -34.22
CA GLN A 1132 -3.37 21.78 -33.56
C GLN A 1132 -3.29 21.45 -32.06
N GLU A 1133 -4.44 21.33 -31.42
CA GLU A 1133 -4.59 21.00 -30.01
C GLU A 1133 -4.05 19.59 -29.69
N ARG A 1134 -4.31 18.58 -30.54
CA ARG A 1134 -3.70 17.24 -30.37
C ARG A 1134 -2.17 17.27 -30.42
N GLY A 1135 -1.60 18.10 -31.30
CA GLY A 1135 -0.14 18.29 -31.37
C GLY A 1135 0.44 18.85 -30.07
N LEU A 1136 -0.23 19.84 -29.46
CA LEU A 1136 0.15 20.37 -28.16
C LEU A 1136 -0.01 19.33 -27.05
N ALA A 1137 -1.14 18.61 -27.01
CA ALA A 1137 -1.38 17.57 -26.01
C ALA A 1137 -0.30 16.47 -26.03
N ALA A 1138 0.07 15.97 -27.21
CA ALA A 1138 1.13 14.98 -27.37
C ALA A 1138 2.50 15.49 -26.90
N GLN A 1139 2.80 16.78 -27.11
CA GLN A 1139 4.03 17.41 -26.60
C GLN A 1139 4.04 17.48 -25.06
N PHE A 1140 2.93 17.93 -24.45
CA PHE A 1140 2.81 17.98 -22.99
C PHE A 1140 2.83 16.59 -22.35
N GLU A 1141 2.28 15.55 -22.99
CA GLU A 1141 2.38 14.15 -22.54
C GLU A 1141 3.80 13.59 -22.61
N ALA A 1142 4.58 13.98 -23.62
CA ALA A 1142 5.97 13.54 -23.74
C ALA A 1142 6.81 14.12 -22.59
N TRP A 1143 6.64 15.42 -22.31
CA TRP A 1143 7.26 16.09 -21.17
C TRP A 1143 6.74 15.57 -19.82
N GLN A 1144 5.43 15.31 -19.69
CA GLN A 1144 4.82 14.67 -18.50
C GLN A 1144 5.52 13.34 -18.19
N ARG A 1145 5.61 12.45 -19.19
CA ARG A 1145 6.24 11.13 -19.02
C ARG A 1145 7.72 11.24 -18.64
N ALA A 1146 8.48 12.12 -19.29
CA ALA A 1146 9.89 12.33 -18.97
C ALA A 1146 10.10 12.90 -17.54
N LEU A 1147 9.17 13.71 -17.01
CA LEU A 1147 9.27 14.29 -15.68
C LEU A 1147 8.60 13.48 -14.57
N ALA A 1148 7.88 12.41 -14.87
CA ALA A 1148 7.04 11.72 -13.88
C ALA A 1148 7.77 11.19 -12.64
N VAL A 1149 9.06 10.85 -12.80
CA VAL A 1149 9.94 10.37 -11.74
C VAL A 1149 10.69 11.52 -11.05
N MET A 1150 11.28 12.43 -11.82
CA MET A 1150 12.15 13.50 -11.30
C MET A 1150 11.40 14.74 -10.81
N SER A 1151 10.23 15.02 -11.37
CA SER A 1151 9.41 16.19 -11.05
C SER A 1151 7.92 15.83 -11.11
N PRO A 1152 7.42 14.97 -10.19
CA PRO A 1152 6.08 14.41 -10.23
C PRO A 1152 4.92 15.42 -10.11
N ARG A 1153 5.06 16.53 -9.37
CA ARG A 1153 4.04 17.60 -9.31
C ARG A 1153 4.05 18.46 -10.58
N THR A 1154 5.24 18.69 -11.14
CA THR A 1154 5.39 19.35 -12.44
C THR A 1154 4.74 18.50 -13.53
N SER A 1155 5.05 17.20 -13.56
CA SER A 1155 4.49 16.21 -14.47
C SER A 1155 2.94 16.22 -14.43
N ALA A 1156 2.33 16.21 -13.24
CA ALA A 1156 0.88 16.35 -13.09
C ALA A 1156 0.33 17.63 -13.76
N SER A 1157 0.98 18.78 -13.57
CA SER A 1157 0.56 20.03 -14.21
C SER A 1157 0.70 20.02 -15.75
N LEU A 1158 1.69 19.29 -16.29
CA LEU A 1158 1.80 19.03 -17.74
C LEU A 1158 0.70 18.07 -18.23
N GLY A 1159 0.35 17.05 -17.43
CA GLY A 1159 -0.78 16.16 -17.70
C GLY A 1159 -2.09 16.94 -17.82
N ARG A 1160 -2.37 17.83 -16.87
CA ARG A 1160 -3.55 18.71 -16.91
C ARG A 1160 -3.58 19.60 -18.16
N LEU A 1161 -2.44 20.16 -18.58
CA LEU A 1161 -2.33 20.88 -19.86
C LEU A 1161 -2.64 19.98 -21.07
N ALA A 1162 -2.16 18.73 -21.07
CA ALA A 1162 -2.45 17.79 -22.15
C ALA A 1162 -3.93 17.36 -22.20
N ASP A 1163 -4.56 17.11 -21.06
CA ASP A 1163 -5.99 16.81 -20.94
C ASP A 1163 -6.85 18.00 -21.40
N ASP A 1164 -6.46 19.22 -21.03
CA ASP A 1164 -7.08 20.47 -21.47
C ASP A 1164 -7.04 20.64 -22.99
N TYR A 1165 -5.87 20.45 -23.61
CA TYR A 1165 -5.75 20.52 -25.07
C TYR A 1165 -6.49 19.37 -25.76
N ARG A 1166 -6.51 18.14 -25.21
CA ARG A 1166 -7.37 17.05 -25.72
C ARG A 1166 -8.86 17.40 -25.65
N SER A 1167 -9.29 18.11 -24.60
CA SER A 1167 -10.67 18.59 -24.45
C SER A 1167 -11.01 19.67 -25.48
N ASP A 1168 -10.12 20.65 -25.69
CA ASP A 1168 -10.26 21.66 -26.75
C ASP A 1168 -10.32 20.98 -28.14
N ALA A 1169 -9.43 20.00 -28.42
CA ALA A 1169 -9.41 19.28 -29.68
C ALA A 1169 -10.77 18.64 -30.04
N ASN A 1170 -11.37 17.92 -29.09
CA ASN A 1170 -12.66 17.27 -29.29
C ASN A 1170 -13.79 18.30 -29.51
N ARG A 1171 -13.74 19.47 -28.86
CA ARG A 1171 -14.72 20.56 -29.11
C ARG A 1171 -14.62 21.05 -30.56
N GLU A 1172 -13.41 21.26 -31.08
CA GLU A 1172 -13.21 21.71 -32.46
C GLU A 1172 -13.66 20.65 -33.48
N ASP A 1173 -13.44 19.35 -33.23
CA ASP A 1173 -13.97 18.28 -34.08
C ASP A 1173 -15.50 18.27 -34.12
N VAL A 1174 -16.14 18.47 -32.96
CA VAL A 1174 -17.60 18.57 -32.84
C VAL A 1174 -18.12 19.80 -33.58
N ASP A 1175 -17.43 20.94 -33.50
CA ASP A 1175 -17.80 22.16 -34.22
C ASP A 1175 -17.52 22.08 -35.73
N VAL A 1176 -16.60 21.23 -36.18
CA VAL A 1176 -16.49 20.85 -37.60
C VAL A 1176 -17.64 19.95 -38.03
N ARG A 1177 -18.03 18.93 -37.24
CA ARG A 1177 -19.17 18.05 -37.55
C ARG A 1177 -20.54 18.74 -37.56
N LYS A 1178 -20.66 19.90 -36.92
CA LYS A 1178 -21.88 20.75 -36.93
C LYS A 1178 -22.03 21.62 -38.18
N ARG A 1179 -20.95 21.82 -38.95
CA ARG A 1179 -20.91 22.68 -40.15
C ARG A 1179 -21.13 21.86 -41.42
#